data_AF-A0A8T3YL68-F1
#
_entry.id   AF-A0A8T3YL68-F1
#
_cell.length_a   1.000
_cell.length_b   1.000
_cell.length_c   1.000
_cell.angle_alpha   90.00
_cell.angle_beta   90.00
_cell.angle_gamma   90.00
#
_symmetry.space_group_name_H-M   'P 1'
#
loop_
_entity.id
_entity.type
_entity.pdbx_description
1 polymer ?
#
loop_
_entity_poly.entity_id
_entity_poly.type
_entity_poly.pdbx_seq_one_letter_code
_entity_poly.pdbx_strand_id
1 'polypeptide(L)'
;MPAPSILGRLFSKATGQDSAHRKAGTHGPDQLTSKHLAKLESLEQRKQQLLSDILTKRNELASAKKELQETLHTIKTEEKNLLHRIEELKSIEEELLTKEGLLETKQELLARKEEQLGSREEKLGKEEKALSSERDAFEKRRASLEKHVQKLSSAKATLERDTQALEVALRAINHDLENKQTLVKQITKRETALATLEEKLRNREKAALERENQLESRHKEFSHFEAEHKRRMSDVEKLTKQAGKLNTAIADAKTDLEWLESAHAKRKKLYETLEARAEDLETKELKVKEVMVLLKEKENLLAGKESELKTKETTLSKSEERLSRRETQASRVQAEYESKKTLLANFEKEAATLKQQEEAVTARQSEITSREEDLNKTLLTLAERENAIREKEKIWSGKEQVLTQSLENLKTDKTKIEESILLGKAELKALSDEWDKRVQVFLENRRYVQSEMKRISQLKLEDMSVLEAKETELHGLVGELEDDRESLREEEDTVIAKIAELTRAETRIKTREQRMADWEVKLKTQEEDIFKRLTSAKQLEKEYATKLAKISKTKELKEDLPHLQTEYDRYVELTEKIRAKLMAQGIKLQSRPRKLKEREEALKDRAEGLKIKEKLLSAHEEEIKHEEALLKKDETELYTRMLSADAGAEIGESKATTPHGDIYDVIERANEMLASGKLDDATRYAAEAEVMTSKVAAEDRRLLLYDIKELKANIKLAALG
;
A
#
# COMPACT_ATOMS: atom_id res chain seq x y z
N MET A 1 4.41 -27.33 81.61
CA MET A 1 3.53 -26.85 82.70
C MET A 1 2.24 -27.67 82.67
N PRO A 2 1.52 -27.86 83.79
CA PRO A 2 2.05 -28.36 85.07
C PRO A 2 1.18 -29.49 85.67
N ALA A 3 1.65 -30.14 86.74
CA ALA A 3 0.78 -30.92 87.64
C ALA A 3 0.10 -30.00 88.68
N PRO A 4 -1.02 -30.41 89.28
CA PRO A 4 -1.00 -31.03 90.62
C PRO A 4 -1.93 -32.27 90.72
N SER A 5 -1.84 -33.22 91.66
CA SER A 5 -1.47 -33.26 93.09
C SER A 5 -2.56 -32.82 94.07
N ILE A 6 -2.79 -33.65 95.12
CA ILE A 6 -3.58 -33.54 96.39
C ILE A 6 -4.46 -34.81 96.55
N LEU A 7 -4.48 -35.62 97.63
CA LEU A 7 -4.18 -35.60 99.09
C LEU A 7 -5.45 -35.63 100.00
N GLY A 8 -5.39 -36.46 101.06
CA GLY A 8 -6.44 -36.65 102.08
C GLY A 8 -6.98 -38.09 102.08
N ARG A 9 -6.65 -39.03 102.98
CA ARG A 9 -6.50 -39.07 104.46
C ARG A 9 -7.77 -38.75 105.25
N LEU A 10 -8.21 -39.71 106.07
CA LEU A 10 -8.45 -39.69 107.54
C LEU A 10 -8.73 -41.15 107.97
N PHE A 11 -8.04 -41.75 108.94
CA PHE A 11 -8.35 -41.80 110.39
C PHE A 11 -9.72 -42.45 110.75
N SER A 12 -9.86 -43.32 111.77
CA SER A 12 -8.86 -43.99 112.64
C SER A 12 -9.50 -45.00 113.63
N LYS A 13 -8.65 -45.79 114.30
CA LYS A 13 -8.75 -46.28 115.70
C LYS A 13 -9.75 -47.40 116.09
N ALA A 14 -9.22 -48.28 116.96
CA ALA A 14 -9.86 -48.84 118.17
C ALA A 14 -10.99 -49.90 118.00
N THR A 15 -11.15 -50.90 118.88
CA THR A 15 -10.32 -51.34 120.04
C THR A 15 -10.64 -52.80 120.43
N GLY A 16 -9.60 -53.60 120.70
CA GLY A 16 -9.66 -54.77 121.59
C GLY A 16 -10.67 -55.87 121.23
N GLN A 17 -10.93 -56.84 122.12
CA GLN A 17 -10.07 -57.36 123.18
C GLN A 17 -10.56 -58.76 123.58
N ASP A 18 -9.70 -59.51 124.28
CA ASP A 18 -10.01 -60.64 125.17
C ASP A 18 -10.67 -61.90 124.55
N SER A 19 -10.10 -63.10 124.70
CA SER A 19 -10.06 -63.96 125.92
C SER A 19 -11.43 -64.64 126.21
N ALA A 20 -11.50 -65.89 126.68
CA ALA A 20 -10.54 -67.00 126.81
C ALA A 20 -11.30 -68.25 127.32
N HIS A 21 -10.57 -69.36 127.58
CA HIS A 21 -10.99 -70.43 128.52
C HIS A 21 -12.15 -71.35 128.06
N ARG A 22 -12.35 -72.58 128.58
CA ARG A 22 -11.65 -73.49 129.53
C ARG A 22 -11.88 -74.94 129.02
N LYS A 23 -10.88 -75.83 128.93
CA LYS A 23 -10.32 -76.77 129.95
C LYS A 23 -11.25 -77.90 130.43
N ALA A 24 -10.66 -79.12 130.49
CA ALA A 24 -11.08 -80.32 131.26
C ALA A 24 -12.40 -81.02 130.84
N GLY A 25 -12.63 -82.31 131.14
CA GLY A 25 -11.69 -83.33 131.65
C GLY A 25 -12.35 -84.57 132.31
N THR A 26 -11.86 -85.75 131.92
CA THR A 26 -11.35 -86.86 132.78
C THR A 26 -12.24 -87.67 133.75
N HIS A 27 -12.24 -89.02 133.56
CA HIS A 27 -12.69 -90.12 134.47
C HIS A 27 -14.21 -90.16 134.78
N GLY A 28 -14.89 -91.27 135.17
CA GLY A 28 -14.50 -92.60 135.69
C GLY A 28 -14.81 -92.73 137.20
N PRO A 29 -15.29 -93.85 137.79
CA PRO A 29 -15.46 -95.22 137.26
C PRO A 29 -16.85 -95.90 137.58
N ASP A 30 -16.90 -97.24 137.45
CA ASP A 30 -17.72 -98.27 138.16
C ASP A 30 -19.28 -98.30 138.21
N GLN A 31 -19.82 -99.42 137.69
CA GLN A 31 -20.56 -100.50 138.40
C GLN A 31 -21.26 -100.16 139.75
N LEU A 32 -22.51 -100.54 140.07
CA LEU A 32 -23.64 -101.22 139.39
C LEU A 32 -24.95 -100.60 139.97
N THR A 33 -26.02 -100.33 139.22
CA THR A 33 -27.11 -101.30 138.98
C THR A 33 -28.06 -100.79 137.87
N SER A 34 -27.71 -101.12 136.64
CA SER A 34 -28.39 -100.71 135.41
C SER A 34 -29.88 -101.12 135.33
N LYS A 35 -30.77 -100.16 134.98
CA LYS A 35 -31.48 -100.18 133.67
C LYS A 35 -32.40 -98.99 133.35
N HIS A 36 -32.98 -98.29 134.33
CA HIS A 36 -34.18 -97.46 134.05
C HIS A 36 -33.96 -95.93 133.95
N LEU A 37 -32.96 -95.34 134.60
CA LEU A 37 -32.76 -93.87 134.58
C LEU A 37 -32.08 -93.36 133.29
N ALA A 38 -31.03 -94.03 132.82
CA ALA A 38 -30.23 -93.59 131.66
C ALA A 38 -31.01 -93.40 130.35
N LYS A 39 -32.20 -94.02 130.22
CA LYS A 39 -33.07 -93.85 129.04
C LYS A 39 -33.79 -92.50 129.00
N LEU A 40 -33.93 -91.81 130.14
CA LEU A 40 -34.60 -90.52 130.24
C LEU A 40 -33.64 -89.37 129.92
N GLU A 41 -32.45 -89.38 130.52
CA GLU A 41 -31.40 -88.38 130.27
C GLU A 41 -30.92 -88.40 128.80
N SER A 42 -30.77 -89.59 128.20
CA SER A 42 -30.40 -89.71 126.78
C SER A 42 -31.48 -89.20 125.82
N LEU A 43 -32.75 -89.12 126.23
CA LEU A 43 -33.81 -88.48 125.44
C LEU A 43 -33.79 -86.95 125.59
N GLU A 44 -33.56 -86.43 126.81
CA GLU A 44 -33.48 -84.98 127.03
C GLU A 44 -32.22 -84.38 126.38
N GLN A 45 -31.07 -85.06 126.47
CA GLN A 45 -29.85 -84.69 125.72
C GLN A 45 -30.10 -84.71 124.20
N ARG A 46 -30.75 -85.76 123.67
CA ARG A 46 -31.04 -85.85 122.23
C ARG A 46 -32.06 -84.80 121.76
N LYS A 47 -32.98 -84.37 122.62
CA LYS A 47 -33.90 -83.26 122.37
C LYS A 47 -33.18 -81.91 122.35
N GLN A 48 -32.23 -81.67 123.26
CA GLN A 48 -31.38 -80.47 123.22
C GLN A 48 -30.47 -80.45 121.98
N GLN A 49 -29.85 -81.59 121.65
CA GLN A 49 -29.07 -81.79 120.42
C GLN A 49 -29.90 -81.43 119.17
N LEU A 50 -31.12 -82.00 119.04
CA LEU A 50 -32.01 -81.70 117.92
C LEU A 50 -32.44 -80.22 117.87
N LEU A 51 -32.59 -79.55 119.03
CA LEU A 51 -32.90 -78.12 119.07
C LEU A 51 -31.70 -77.25 118.65
N SER A 52 -30.47 -77.61 119.05
CA SER A 52 -29.27 -76.94 118.53
C SER A 52 -29.08 -77.18 117.04
N ASP A 53 -29.31 -78.41 116.57
CA ASP A 53 -29.17 -78.78 115.15
C ASP A 53 -30.23 -78.09 114.28
N ILE A 54 -31.46 -77.90 114.79
CA ILE A 54 -32.51 -77.12 114.12
C ILE A 54 -32.14 -75.62 114.09
N LEU A 55 -31.52 -75.08 115.15
CA LEU A 55 -31.09 -73.68 115.19
C LEU A 55 -29.89 -73.42 114.28
N THR A 56 -28.89 -74.30 114.22
CA THR A 56 -27.79 -74.19 113.25
C THR A 56 -28.32 -74.32 111.83
N LYS A 57 -29.13 -75.34 111.51
CA LYS A 57 -29.78 -75.48 110.19
C LYS A 57 -30.63 -74.28 109.80
N ARG A 58 -31.33 -73.65 110.75
CA ARG A 58 -32.12 -72.44 110.50
C ARG A 58 -31.25 -71.21 110.23
N ASN A 59 -30.10 -71.10 110.90
CA ASN A 59 -29.14 -70.03 110.68
C ASN A 59 -28.36 -70.21 109.36
N GLU A 60 -27.93 -71.44 109.05
CA GLU A 60 -27.37 -71.84 107.75
C GLU A 60 -28.34 -71.51 106.60
N LEU A 61 -29.63 -71.84 106.75
CA LEU A 61 -30.65 -71.56 105.75
C LEU A 61 -30.96 -70.05 105.65
N ALA A 62 -30.78 -69.28 106.73
CA ALA A 62 -30.90 -67.83 106.71
C ALA A 62 -29.70 -67.15 106.03
N SER A 63 -28.45 -67.62 106.28
CA SER A 63 -27.27 -67.11 105.59
C SER A 63 -27.28 -67.47 104.11
N ALA A 64 -27.54 -68.73 103.76
CA ALA A 64 -27.66 -69.18 102.37
C ALA A 64 -28.78 -68.43 101.61
N LYS A 65 -29.90 -68.10 102.27
CA LYS A 65 -30.95 -67.27 101.67
C LYS A 65 -30.51 -65.82 101.46
N LYS A 66 -29.71 -65.24 102.37
CA LYS A 66 -29.13 -63.90 102.23
C LYS A 66 -28.10 -63.86 101.11
N GLU A 67 -27.19 -64.83 101.06
CA GLU A 67 -26.20 -65.02 99.98
C GLU A 67 -26.90 -65.18 98.62
N LEU A 68 -28.01 -65.94 98.55
CA LEU A 68 -28.81 -66.09 97.34
C LEU A 68 -29.56 -64.80 96.94
N GLN A 69 -29.92 -63.94 97.90
CA GLN A 69 -30.48 -62.60 97.59
C GLN A 69 -29.40 -61.61 97.14
N GLU A 70 -28.20 -61.68 97.71
CA GLU A 70 -27.06 -60.83 97.35
C GLU A 70 -26.53 -61.19 95.95
N THR A 71 -26.35 -62.47 95.65
CA THR A 71 -25.98 -62.94 94.30
C THR A 71 -27.06 -62.67 93.25
N LEU A 72 -28.35 -62.80 93.59
CA LEU A 72 -29.44 -62.41 92.68
C LEU A 72 -29.50 -60.89 92.45
N HIS A 73 -28.98 -60.08 93.37
CA HIS A 73 -28.81 -58.64 93.17
C HIS A 73 -27.60 -58.33 92.27
N THR A 74 -26.44 -58.96 92.48
CA THR A 74 -25.26 -58.75 91.62
C THR A 74 -25.53 -59.18 90.19
N ILE A 75 -26.15 -60.34 89.97
CA ILE A 75 -26.56 -60.83 88.64
C ILE A 75 -27.47 -59.81 87.94
N LYS A 76 -28.41 -59.18 88.66
CA LYS A 76 -29.29 -58.14 88.07
C LYS A 76 -28.57 -56.83 87.76
N THR A 77 -27.53 -56.47 88.52
CA THR A 77 -26.68 -55.33 88.17
C THR A 77 -25.78 -55.63 86.97
N GLU A 78 -25.28 -56.86 86.86
CA GLU A 78 -24.48 -57.34 85.73
C GLU A 78 -25.33 -57.43 84.45
N GLU A 79 -26.53 -58.00 84.52
CA GLU A 79 -27.53 -58.04 83.44
C GLU A 79 -27.85 -56.64 82.92
N LYS A 80 -28.09 -55.67 83.81
CA LYS A 80 -28.33 -54.27 83.43
C LYS A 80 -27.11 -53.63 82.77
N ASN A 81 -25.90 -53.89 83.28
CA ASN A 81 -24.66 -53.38 82.70
C ASN A 81 -24.38 -53.98 81.32
N LEU A 82 -24.68 -55.27 81.12
CA LEU A 82 -24.56 -55.95 79.83
C LEU A 82 -25.56 -55.41 78.81
N LEU A 83 -26.82 -55.18 79.20
CA LEU A 83 -27.82 -54.55 78.32
C LEU A 83 -27.37 -53.15 77.88
N HIS A 84 -26.89 -52.32 78.81
CA HIS A 84 -26.35 -50.99 78.46
C HIS A 84 -25.15 -51.09 77.52
N ARG A 85 -24.24 -52.06 77.75
CA ARG A 85 -23.09 -52.30 76.87
C ARG A 85 -23.48 -52.79 75.47
N ILE A 86 -24.59 -53.51 75.33
CA ILE A 86 -25.15 -53.90 74.02
C ILE A 86 -25.73 -52.68 73.29
N GLU A 87 -26.35 -51.74 73.99
CA GLU A 87 -26.82 -50.48 73.40
C GLU A 87 -25.65 -49.58 72.97
N GLU A 88 -24.60 -49.46 73.79
CA GLU A 88 -23.36 -48.76 73.41
C GLU A 88 -22.72 -49.38 72.14
N LEU A 89 -22.65 -50.71 72.07
CA LEU A 89 -22.05 -51.41 70.91
C LEU A 89 -22.86 -51.20 69.63
N LYS A 90 -24.20 -51.20 69.69
CA LYS A 90 -25.06 -50.86 68.54
C LYS A 90 -24.86 -49.43 68.06
N SER A 91 -24.78 -48.47 68.98
CA SER A 91 -24.48 -47.08 68.64
C SER A 91 -23.13 -46.93 67.94
N ILE A 92 -22.13 -47.74 68.33
CA ILE A 92 -20.82 -47.79 67.67
C ILE A 92 -20.89 -48.46 66.30
N GLU A 93 -21.70 -49.50 66.14
CA GLU A 93 -21.94 -50.21 64.87
C GLU A 93 -22.61 -49.29 63.82
N GLU A 94 -23.64 -48.54 64.21
CA GLU A 94 -24.28 -47.51 63.37
C GLU A 94 -23.31 -46.35 63.05
N GLU A 95 -22.48 -45.94 64.00
CA GLU A 95 -21.40 -44.97 63.78
C GLU A 95 -20.27 -45.48 62.85
N LEU A 96 -20.05 -46.80 62.77
CA LEU A 96 -19.07 -47.38 61.84
C LEU A 96 -19.65 -47.47 60.43
N LEU A 97 -20.88 -47.97 60.28
CA LEU A 97 -21.56 -48.08 58.99
C LEU A 97 -21.67 -46.72 58.28
N THR A 98 -21.96 -45.66 59.04
CA THR A 98 -21.99 -44.28 58.51
C THR A 98 -20.60 -43.74 58.14
N LYS A 99 -19.54 -44.15 58.86
CA LYS A 99 -18.14 -43.81 58.50
C LYS A 99 -17.65 -44.58 57.28
N GLU A 100 -18.13 -45.80 57.05
CA GLU A 100 -17.83 -46.61 55.86
C GLU A 100 -18.43 -45.97 54.60
N GLY A 101 -19.71 -45.58 54.61
CA GLY A 101 -20.29 -44.82 53.49
C GLY A 101 -19.59 -43.46 53.25
N LEU A 102 -19.10 -42.82 54.32
CA LEU A 102 -18.28 -41.60 54.23
C LEU A 102 -16.82 -41.84 53.79
N LEU A 103 -16.38 -43.10 53.69
CA LEU A 103 -15.10 -43.49 53.09
C LEU A 103 -15.29 -43.87 51.61
N GLU A 104 -16.32 -44.63 51.28
CA GLU A 104 -16.69 -45.01 49.91
C GLU A 104 -16.96 -43.77 49.05
N THR A 105 -17.80 -42.84 49.51
CA THR A 105 -18.03 -41.55 48.83
C THR A 105 -16.78 -40.68 48.68
N LYS A 106 -15.78 -40.81 49.58
CA LYS A 106 -14.47 -40.14 49.41
C LYS A 106 -13.59 -40.86 48.39
N GLN A 107 -13.66 -42.19 48.30
CA GLN A 107 -12.95 -42.96 47.27
C GLN A 107 -13.50 -42.64 45.87
N GLU A 108 -14.83 -42.54 45.71
CA GLU A 108 -15.43 -42.04 44.46
C GLU A 108 -14.96 -40.63 44.10
N LEU A 109 -14.93 -39.71 45.07
CA LEU A 109 -14.49 -38.34 44.85
C LEU A 109 -12.99 -38.25 44.50
N LEU A 110 -12.15 -39.13 45.04
CA LEU A 110 -10.74 -39.25 44.67
C LEU A 110 -10.59 -39.78 43.24
N ALA A 111 -11.25 -40.89 42.89
CA ALA A 111 -11.22 -41.45 41.54
C ALA A 111 -11.68 -40.44 40.47
N ARG A 112 -12.78 -39.72 40.72
CA ARG A 112 -13.25 -38.63 39.83
C ARG A 112 -12.27 -37.45 39.76
N LYS A 113 -11.42 -37.24 40.77
CA LYS A 113 -10.37 -36.20 40.76
C LYS A 113 -9.12 -36.66 40.01
N GLU A 114 -8.74 -37.92 40.12
CA GLU A 114 -7.65 -38.52 39.35
C GLU A 114 -7.99 -38.55 37.86
N GLU A 115 -9.22 -38.93 37.48
CA GLU A 115 -9.73 -38.83 36.11
C GLU A 115 -9.71 -37.38 35.58
N GLN A 116 -10.18 -36.42 36.38
CA GLN A 116 -10.13 -35.00 36.02
C GLN A 116 -8.68 -34.50 35.83
N LEU A 117 -7.73 -34.96 36.65
CA LEU A 117 -6.31 -34.63 36.50
C LEU A 117 -5.73 -35.25 35.23
N GLY A 118 -5.94 -36.54 34.96
CA GLY A 118 -5.47 -37.21 33.74
C GLY A 118 -6.02 -36.54 32.46
N SER A 119 -7.31 -36.18 32.45
CA SER A 119 -7.92 -35.45 31.32
C SER A 119 -7.34 -34.04 31.11
N ARG A 120 -6.77 -33.44 32.17
CA ARG A 120 -6.12 -32.12 32.13
C ARG A 120 -4.66 -32.24 31.70
N GLU A 121 -3.94 -33.25 32.17
CA GLU A 121 -2.58 -33.56 31.75
C GLU A 121 -2.53 -33.92 30.26
N GLU A 122 -3.51 -34.68 29.74
CA GLU A 122 -3.61 -34.99 28.32
C GLU A 122 -3.89 -33.74 27.46
N LYS A 123 -4.68 -32.78 27.96
CA LYS A 123 -4.90 -31.48 27.31
C LYS A 123 -3.64 -30.62 27.30
N LEU A 124 -2.97 -30.47 28.45
CA LEU A 124 -1.71 -29.76 28.56
C LEU A 124 -0.63 -30.37 27.65
N GLY A 125 -0.54 -31.70 27.56
CA GLY A 125 0.37 -32.40 26.65
C GLY A 125 0.01 -32.31 25.16
N LYS A 126 -1.22 -31.85 24.82
CA LYS A 126 -1.61 -31.46 23.45
C LYS A 126 -1.26 -29.99 23.18
N GLU A 127 -1.53 -29.10 24.14
CA GLU A 127 -1.19 -27.67 24.11
C GLU A 127 0.34 -27.45 24.01
N GLU A 128 1.15 -28.17 24.78
CA GLU A 128 2.62 -28.09 24.73
C GLU A 128 3.17 -28.50 23.35
N LYS A 129 2.60 -29.55 22.73
CA LYS A 129 2.96 -29.97 21.36
C LYS A 129 2.55 -28.92 20.32
N ALA A 130 1.38 -28.31 20.47
CA ALA A 130 0.94 -27.22 19.62
C ALA A 130 1.88 -26.01 19.71
N LEU A 131 2.18 -25.53 20.93
CA LEU A 131 3.12 -24.44 21.19
C LEU A 131 4.54 -24.75 20.69
N SER A 132 5.00 -26.00 20.82
CA SER A 132 6.27 -26.43 20.24
C SER A 132 6.27 -26.33 18.70
N SER A 133 5.20 -26.76 18.03
CA SER A 133 5.07 -26.64 16.57
C SER A 133 4.95 -25.18 16.09
N GLU A 134 4.28 -24.33 16.87
CA GLU A 134 4.13 -22.90 16.59
C GLU A 134 5.48 -22.17 16.74
N ARG A 135 6.24 -22.48 17.80
CA ARG A 135 7.60 -21.97 18.00
C ARG A 135 8.52 -22.34 16.83
N ASP A 136 8.42 -23.58 16.35
CA ASP A 136 9.13 -24.08 15.18
C ASP A 136 8.77 -23.30 13.90
N ALA A 137 7.49 -22.93 13.73
CA ALA A 137 7.03 -22.09 12.64
C ALA A 137 7.53 -20.64 12.76
N PHE A 138 7.55 -20.07 13.97
CA PHE A 138 8.13 -18.74 14.23
C PHE A 138 9.64 -18.71 13.94
N GLU A 139 10.42 -19.71 14.35
CA GLU A 139 11.86 -19.76 14.10
C GLU A 139 12.16 -19.87 12.59
N LYS A 140 11.38 -20.69 11.86
CA LYS A 140 11.42 -20.77 10.38
C LYS A 140 11.07 -19.42 9.72
N ARG A 141 10.04 -18.72 10.21
CA ARG A 141 9.63 -17.39 9.72
C ARG A 141 10.69 -16.33 10.00
N ARG A 142 11.32 -16.36 11.19
CA ARG A 142 12.44 -15.49 11.58
C ARG A 142 13.65 -15.68 10.67
N ALA A 143 14.08 -16.92 10.45
CA ALA A 143 15.19 -17.24 9.55
C ALA A 143 14.92 -16.84 8.09
N SER A 144 13.65 -16.86 7.66
CA SER A 144 13.23 -16.31 6.36
C SER A 144 13.34 -14.78 6.32
N LEU A 145 12.79 -14.08 7.33
CA LEU A 145 12.87 -12.62 7.44
C LEU A 145 14.31 -12.12 7.51
N GLU A 146 15.20 -12.82 8.23
CA GLU A 146 16.62 -12.46 8.33
C GLU A 146 17.34 -12.57 6.97
N LYS A 147 17.03 -13.60 6.16
CA LYS A 147 17.49 -13.67 4.76
C LYS A 147 16.94 -12.54 3.88
N HIS A 148 15.72 -12.07 4.13
CA HIS A 148 15.17 -10.89 3.45
C HIS A 148 15.89 -9.59 3.89
N VAL A 149 16.19 -9.42 5.17
CA VAL A 149 16.96 -8.28 5.68
C VAL A 149 18.37 -8.26 5.08
N GLN A 150 19.04 -9.40 4.98
CA GLN A 150 20.36 -9.52 4.32
C GLN A 150 20.30 -9.18 2.82
N LYS A 151 19.23 -9.56 2.10
CA LYS A 151 19.01 -9.16 0.70
C LYS A 151 18.72 -7.67 0.55
N LEU A 152 18.02 -7.06 1.52
CA LEU A 152 17.73 -5.62 1.51
C LEU A 152 18.97 -4.79 1.86
N SER A 153 19.84 -5.26 2.76
CA SER A 153 21.09 -4.55 3.09
C SER A 153 22.10 -4.62 1.93
N SER A 154 22.20 -5.74 1.22
CA SER A 154 23.04 -5.82 0.01
C SER A 154 22.48 -4.96 -1.13
N ALA A 155 21.16 -5.00 -1.38
CA ALA A 155 20.50 -4.14 -2.36
C ALA A 155 20.68 -2.64 -2.07
N LYS A 156 20.57 -2.24 -0.79
CA LYS A 156 20.88 -0.88 -0.35
C LYS A 156 22.33 -0.52 -0.65
N ALA A 157 23.29 -1.40 -0.32
CA ALA A 157 24.71 -1.14 -0.56
C ALA A 157 25.08 -1.07 -2.06
N THR A 158 24.32 -1.70 -2.97
CA THR A 158 24.45 -1.43 -4.42
C THR A 158 23.91 -0.05 -4.77
N LEU A 159 22.69 0.30 -4.35
CA LEU A 159 22.10 1.62 -4.64
C LEU A 159 22.95 2.79 -4.11
N GLU A 160 23.59 2.65 -2.95
CA GLU A 160 24.52 3.65 -2.41
C GLU A 160 25.76 3.84 -3.29
N ARG A 161 26.29 2.77 -3.91
CA ARG A 161 27.40 2.85 -4.90
C ARG A 161 26.94 3.47 -6.21
N ASP A 162 25.78 3.07 -6.71
CA ASP A 162 25.22 3.57 -7.96
C ASP A 162 24.94 5.07 -7.86
N THR A 163 24.43 5.52 -6.70
CA THR A 163 24.24 6.95 -6.39
C THR A 163 25.58 7.71 -6.38
N GLN A 164 26.62 7.16 -5.74
CA GLN A 164 27.96 7.76 -5.75
C GLN A 164 28.58 7.83 -7.16
N ALA A 165 28.36 6.81 -8.00
CA ALA A 165 28.80 6.81 -9.38
C ALA A 165 28.07 7.89 -10.22
N LEU A 166 26.76 8.04 -10.03
CA LEU A 166 25.97 9.10 -10.66
C LEU A 166 26.39 10.51 -10.20
N GLU A 167 26.71 10.71 -8.91
CA GLU A 167 27.28 11.98 -8.43
C GLU A 167 28.61 12.31 -9.12
N VAL A 168 29.51 11.33 -9.27
CA VAL A 168 30.80 11.53 -9.96
C VAL A 168 30.59 11.87 -11.43
N ALA A 169 29.65 11.18 -12.11
CA ALA A 169 29.27 11.49 -13.49
C ALA A 169 28.67 12.91 -13.63
N LEU A 170 27.80 13.34 -12.71
CA LEU A 170 27.24 14.70 -12.69
C LEU A 170 28.31 15.78 -12.48
N ARG A 171 29.29 15.54 -11.60
CA ARG A 171 30.44 16.45 -11.41
C ARG A 171 31.27 16.57 -12.69
N ALA A 172 31.52 15.45 -13.39
CA ALA A 172 32.21 15.45 -14.68
C ALA A 172 31.43 16.23 -15.76
N ILE A 173 30.11 15.98 -15.89
CA ILE A 173 29.23 16.69 -16.84
C ILE A 173 29.21 18.20 -16.57
N ASN A 174 29.13 18.62 -15.31
CA ASN A 174 29.17 20.03 -14.94
C ASN A 174 30.50 20.68 -15.30
N HIS A 175 31.64 20.02 -15.04
CA HIS A 175 32.95 20.53 -15.43
C HIS A 175 33.09 20.63 -16.96
N ASP A 176 32.56 19.66 -17.70
CA ASP A 176 32.51 19.67 -19.16
C ASP A 176 31.64 20.83 -19.72
N LEU A 177 30.57 21.18 -19.00
CA LEU A 177 29.69 22.29 -19.31
C LEU A 177 30.34 23.65 -19.01
N GLU A 178 31.07 23.78 -17.90
CA GLU A 178 31.93 24.94 -17.61
C GLU A 178 32.99 25.12 -18.70
N ASN A 179 33.71 24.06 -19.07
CA ASN A 179 34.70 24.06 -20.14
C ASN A 179 34.08 24.55 -21.47
N LYS A 180 32.91 24.03 -21.85
CA LYS A 180 32.15 24.50 -23.02
C LYS A 180 31.74 25.97 -22.92
N GLN A 181 31.32 26.46 -21.75
CA GLN A 181 31.07 27.90 -21.54
C GLN A 181 32.34 28.76 -21.71
N THR A 182 33.52 28.29 -21.28
CA THR A 182 34.77 29.04 -21.53
C THR A 182 35.12 29.07 -23.01
N LEU A 183 34.87 27.99 -23.76
CA LEU A 183 35.06 27.95 -25.22
C LEU A 183 34.11 28.90 -25.94
N VAL A 184 32.84 28.99 -25.56
CA VAL A 184 31.90 30.00 -26.12
C VAL A 184 32.38 31.43 -25.83
N LYS A 185 32.92 31.70 -24.63
CA LYS A 185 33.55 32.99 -24.27
C LYS A 185 34.86 33.26 -25.03
N GLN A 186 35.50 32.26 -25.63
CA GLN A 186 36.64 32.42 -26.53
C GLN A 186 36.21 32.60 -28.00
N ILE A 187 35.18 31.88 -28.45
CA ILE A 187 34.62 31.98 -29.81
C ILE A 187 34.08 33.40 -30.03
N THR A 188 33.24 33.92 -29.13
CA THR A 188 32.71 35.29 -29.19
C THR A 188 33.80 36.38 -29.19
N LYS A 189 34.94 36.14 -28.50
CA LYS A 189 36.12 37.00 -28.57
C LYS A 189 36.87 36.91 -29.91
N ARG A 190 36.79 35.78 -30.61
CA ARG A 190 37.35 35.61 -31.97
C ARG A 190 36.43 36.20 -33.04
N GLU A 191 35.12 36.05 -32.90
CA GLU A 191 34.12 36.66 -33.80
C GLU A 191 34.21 38.18 -33.80
N THR A 192 34.30 38.80 -32.62
CA THR A 192 34.51 40.26 -32.49
C THR A 192 35.89 40.72 -33.00
N ALA A 193 36.92 39.88 -32.90
CA ALA A 193 38.23 40.13 -33.50
C ALA A 193 38.21 39.97 -35.04
N LEU A 194 37.42 39.04 -35.58
CA LEU A 194 37.21 38.87 -37.03
C LEU A 194 36.45 40.05 -37.63
N ALA A 195 35.32 40.46 -37.04
CA ALA A 195 34.57 41.63 -37.50
C ALA A 195 35.43 42.92 -37.53
N THR A 196 36.32 43.10 -36.55
CA THR A 196 37.28 44.23 -36.53
C THR A 196 38.51 44.04 -37.42
N LEU A 197 38.70 42.87 -38.04
CA LEU A 197 39.66 42.64 -39.13
C LEU A 197 38.99 42.80 -40.50
N GLU A 198 37.76 42.33 -40.68
CA GLU A 198 36.93 42.53 -41.88
C GLU A 198 36.71 44.03 -42.16
N GLU A 199 36.37 44.82 -41.12
CA GLU A 199 36.23 46.27 -41.27
C GLU A 199 37.58 46.95 -41.61
N LYS A 200 38.71 46.41 -41.14
CA LYS A 200 40.05 46.89 -41.55
C LYS A 200 40.40 46.48 -42.98
N LEU A 201 39.91 45.33 -43.46
CA LEU A 201 40.04 44.90 -44.85
C LEU A 201 39.23 45.81 -45.77
N ARG A 202 37.93 46.00 -45.51
CA ARG A 202 37.07 46.92 -46.28
C ARG A 202 37.65 48.33 -46.41
N ASN A 203 38.21 48.88 -45.33
CA ASN A 203 38.80 50.21 -45.37
C ASN A 203 40.19 50.24 -46.06
N ARG A 204 40.90 49.10 -46.15
CA ARG A 204 42.08 48.95 -47.03
C ARG A 204 41.69 48.78 -48.50
N GLU A 205 40.64 48.04 -48.81
CA GLU A 205 40.10 47.87 -50.17
C GLU A 205 39.66 49.22 -50.76
N LYS A 206 38.89 50.02 -50.01
CA LYS A 206 38.57 51.41 -50.37
C LYS A 206 39.85 52.23 -50.64
N ALA A 207 40.84 52.14 -49.75
CA ALA A 207 42.11 52.87 -49.89
C ALA A 207 43.06 52.30 -50.97
N ALA A 208 42.75 51.13 -51.55
CA ALA A 208 43.42 50.59 -52.73
C ALA A 208 42.74 51.12 -53.99
N LEU A 209 41.41 51.06 -54.07
CA LEU A 209 40.61 51.63 -55.17
C LEU A 209 40.85 53.15 -55.33
N GLU A 210 40.97 53.87 -54.21
CA GLU A 210 41.34 55.30 -54.19
C GLU A 210 42.72 55.54 -54.84
N ARG A 211 43.69 54.65 -54.61
CA ARG A 211 45.02 54.71 -55.25
C ARG A 211 45.00 54.29 -56.71
N GLU A 212 44.17 53.33 -57.08
CA GLU A 212 43.98 52.87 -58.46
C GLU A 212 43.44 54.02 -59.33
N ASN A 213 42.40 54.73 -58.86
CA ASN A 213 41.89 55.95 -59.47
C ASN A 213 42.96 57.06 -59.61
N GLN A 214 43.78 57.26 -58.57
CA GLN A 214 44.89 58.22 -58.62
C GLN A 214 46.00 57.81 -59.60
N LEU A 215 46.30 56.52 -59.72
CA LEU A 215 47.25 55.98 -60.69
C LEU A 215 46.72 56.12 -62.12
N GLU A 216 45.42 55.91 -62.36
CA GLU A 216 44.82 56.11 -63.68
C GLU A 216 44.79 57.60 -64.09
N SER A 217 44.53 58.53 -63.15
CA SER A 217 44.70 59.97 -63.40
C SER A 217 46.13 60.31 -63.79
N ARG A 218 47.10 59.85 -63.01
CA ARG A 218 48.53 60.04 -63.30
C ARG A 218 48.96 59.38 -64.61
N HIS A 219 48.36 58.26 -65.01
CA HIS A 219 48.66 57.63 -66.29
C HIS A 219 48.15 58.48 -67.47
N LYS A 220 46.98 59.12 -67.33
CA LYS A 220 46.46 60.09 -68.31
C LYS A 220 47.34 61.36 -68.37
N GLU A 221 47.80 61.85 -67.24
CA GLU A 221 48.79 62.95 -67.15
C GLU A 221 50.12 62.57 -67.84
N PHE A 222 50.68 61.39 -67.55
CA PHE A 222 51.89 60.88 -68.20
C PHE A 222 51.73 60.71 -69.72
N SER A 223 50.59 60.18 -70.19
CA SER A 223 50.29 60.07 -71.62
C SER A 223 50.23 61.45 -72.29
N HIS A 224 49.68 62.46 -71.61
CA HIS A 224 49.69 63.84 -72.09
C HIS A 224 51.12 64.41 -72.18
N PHE A 225 51.94 64.23 -71.12
CA PHE A 225 53.34 64.66 -71.13
C PHE A 225 54.19 63.93 -72.19
N GLU A 226 53.95 62.64 -72.43
CA GLU A 226 54.66 61.88 -73.48
C GLU A 226 54.28 62.39 -74.89
N ALA A 227 53.00 62.68 -75.12
CA ALA A 227 52.53 63.29 -76.36
C ALA A 227 53.08 64.72 -76.56
N GLU A 228 53.19 65.51 -75.49
CA GLU A 228 53.80 66.84 -75.54
C GLU A 228 55.31 66.76 -75.80
N HIS A 229 56.02 65.84 -75.14
CA HIS A 229 57.44 65.59 -75.36
C HIS A 229 57.73 65.17 -76.81
N LYS A 230 56.90 64.29 -77.39
CA LYS A 230 56.99 63.91 -78.82
C LYS A 230 56.80 65.11 -79.77
N ARG A 231 55.89 66.05 -79.45
CA ARG A 231 55.74 67.31 -80.20
C ARG A 231 57.00 68.18 -80.08
N ARG A 232 57.45 68.48 -78.85
CA ARG A 232 58.64 69.28 -78.58
C ARG A 232 59.89 68.72 -79.26
N MET A 233 60.08 67.39 -79.26
CA MET A 233 61.18 66.73 -79.97
C MET A 233 61.09 66.91 -81.50
N SER A 234 59.90 66.81 -82.09
CA SER A 234 59.69 67.09 -83.52
C SER A 234 60.00 68.55 -83.87
N ASP A 235 59.71 69.50 -82.98
CA ASP A 235 60.04 70.91 -83.18
C ASP A 235 61.55 71.19 -83.02
N VAL A 236 62.22 70.54 -82.07
CA VAL A 236 63.70 70.55 -81.96
C VAL A 236 64.36 69.97 -83.22
N GLU A 237 63.79 68.93 -83.83
CA GLU A 237 64.29 68.34 -85.08
C GLU A 237 64.13 69.31 -86.28
N LYS A 238 63.01 70.05 -86.35
CA LYS A 238 62.81 71.12 -87.35
C LYS A 238 63.82 72.26 -87.15
N LEU A 239 64.02 72.69 -85.91
CA LEU A 239 64.95 73.77 -85.56
C LEU A 239 66.42 73.40 -85.84
N THR A 240 66.84 72.18 -85.53
CA THR A 240 68.19 71.70 -85.89
C THR A 240 68.38 71.59 -87.42
N LYS A 241 67.36 71.14 -88.16
CA LYS A 241 67.37 71.18 -89.64
C LYS A 241 67.41 72.60 -90.22
N GLN A 242 66.81 73.59 -89.55
CA GLN A 242 66.94 75.00 -89.92
C GLN A 242 68.33 75.56 -89.58
N ALA A 243 68.86 75.29 -88.38
CA ALA A 243 70.19 75.69 -87.97
C ALA A 243 71.28 75.12 -88.88
N GLY A 244 71.15 73.86 -89.33
CA GLY A 244 72.05 73.26 -90.32
C GLY A 244 72.08 74.02 -91.64
N LYS A 245 70.91 74.45 -92.16
CA LYS A 245 70.80 75.27 -93.38
C LYS A 245 71.40 76.67 -93.22
N LEU A 246 71.25 77.28 -92.04
CA LEU A 246 71.86 78.57 -91.73
C LEU A 246 73.38 78.44 -91.62
N ASN A 247 73.89 77.40 -90.98
CA ASN A 247 75.33 77.16 -90.86
C ASN A 247 75.99 76.89 -92.22
N THR A 248 75.33 76.18 -93.15
CA THR A 248 75.84 76.05 -94.53
C THR A 248 75.84 77.39 -95.26
N ALA A 249 74.74 78.16 -95.20
CA ALA A 249 74.68 79.48 -95.83
C ALA A 249 75.72 80.48 -95.26
N ILE A 250 76.06 80.37 -93.96
CA ILE A 250 77.13 81.14 -93.32
C ILE A 250 78.52 80.70 -93.81
N ALA A 251 78.73 79.40 -94.05
CA ALA A 251 79.98 78.89 -94.62
C ALA A 251 80.15 79.33 -96.09
N ASP A 252 79.09 79.24 -96.90
CA ASP A 252 79.07 79.68 -98.29
C ASP A 252 79.39 81.18 -98.39
N ALA A 253 78.66 82.01 -97.63
CA ALA A 253 78.89 83.46 -97.55
C ALA A 253 80.29 83.85 -97.05
N LYS A 254 80.93 83.00 -96.24
CA LYS A 254 82.33 83.19 -95.81
C LYS A 254 83.31 82.89 -96.96
N THR A 255 83.08 81.86 -97.77
CA THR A 255 83.91 81.58 -98.95
C THR A 255 83.77 82.64 -100.05
N ASP A 256 82.57 83.20 -100.23
CA ASP A 256 82.36 84.37 -101.09
C ASP A 256 83.16 85.59 -100.60
N LEU A 257 83.22 85.81 -99.29
CA LEU A 257 83.95 86.91 -98.68
C LEU A 257 85.47 86.74 -98.87
N GLU A 258 86.01 85.54 -98.64
CA GLU A 258 87.42 85.20 -98.91
C GLU A 258 87.78 85.36 -100.42
N TRP A 259 86.85 85.04 -101.32
CA TRP A 259 86.99 85.28 -102.76
C TRP A 259 87.01 86.79 -103.10
N LEU A 260 86.12 87.58 -102.50
CA LEU A 260 86.07 89.04 -102.68
C LEU A 260 87.34 89.74 -102.16
N GLU A 261 87.88 89.30 -101.02
CA GLU A 261 89.17 89.79 -100.52
C GLU A 261 90.32 89.47 -101.48
N SER A 262 90.37 88.24 -102.01
CA SER A 262 91.34 87.83 -103.04
C SER A 262 91.22 88.67 -104.31
N ALA A 263 90.00 88.95 -104.76
CA ALA A 263 89.74 89.81 -105.92
C ALA A 263 90.17 91.26 -105.67
N HIS A 264 89.89 91.81 -104.48
CA HIS A 264 90.31 93.15 -104.08
C HIS A 264 91.84 93.27 -104.01
N ALA A 265 92.53 92.28 -103.43
CA ALA A 265 93.99 92.24 -103.37
C ALA A 265 94.65 92.21 -104.77
N LYS A 266 94.07 91.46 -105.73
CA LYS A 266 94.50 91.48 -107.14
C LYS A 266 94.26 92.84 -107.79
N ARG A 267 93.11 93.47 -107.54
CA ARG A 267 92.76 94.79 -108.06
C ARG A 267 93.67 95.89 -107.53
N LYS A 268 94.08 95.83 -106.26
CA LYS A 268 95.07 96.73 -105.65
C LYS A 268 96.41 96.68 -106.39
N LYS A 269 96.94 95.48 -106.67
CA LYS A 269 98.19 95.29 -107.43
C LYS A 269 98.12 95.81 -108.87
N LEU A 270 96.93 95.82 -109.48
CA LEU A 270 96.70 96.43 -110.79
C LEU A 270 96.74 97.97 -110.73
N TYR A 271 96.28 98.59 -109.65
CA TYR A 271 96.47 100.04 -109.45
C TYR A 271 97.94 100.38 -109.20
N GLU A 272 98.62 99.63 -108.32
CA GLU A 272 100.06 99.81 -108.03
C GLU A 272 100.94 99.69 -109.30
N THR A 273 100.53 98.88 -110.29
CA THR A 273 101.24 98.75 -111.59
C THR A 273 100.75 99.70 -112.69
N LEU A 274 99.61 100.38 -112.51
CA LEU A 274 99.18 101.48 -113.37
C LEU A 274 99.80 102.82 -112.94
N GLU A 275 99.97 103.03 -111.63
CA GLU A 275 100.58 104.23 -111.03
C GLU A 275 102.04 104.36 -111.49
N ALA A 276 102.86 103.31 -111.31
CA ALA A 276 104.22 103.25 -111.83
C ALA A 276 104.33 103.37 -113.37
N ARG A 277 103.24 103.12 -114.10
CA ARG A 277 103.19 103.26 -115.58
C ARG A 277 102.81 104.68 -116.03
N ALA A 278 102.28 105.52 -115.14
CA ALA A 278 102.12 106.95 -115.39
C ALA A 278 103.45 107.70 -115.25
N GLU A 279 104.25 107.37 -114.23
CA GLU A 279 105.58 107.94 -114.00
C GLU A 279 106.55 107.67 -115.19
N ASP A 280 106.46 106.48 -115.79
CA ASP A 280 107.21 106.11 -117.00
C ASP A 280 106.74 106.85 -118.29
N LEU A 281 105.57 107.51 -118.28
CA LEU A 281 105.11 108.34 -119.39
C LEU A 281 105.52 109.81 -119.24
N GLU A 282 105.41 110.38 -118.04
CA GLU A 282 105.80 111.78 -117.76
C GLU A 282 107.28 112.04 -118.06
N THR A 283 108.15 111.06 -117.73
CA THR A 283 109.58 111.08 -118.06
C THR A 283 109.91 111.00 -119.56
N LYS A 284 108.95 110.63 -120.41
CA LYS A 284 109.11 110.60 -121.88
C LYS A 284 108.61 111.88 -122.56
N GLU A 285 107.64 112.59 -121.98
CA GLU A 285 107.11 113.82 -122.56
C GLU A 285 108.13 114.98 -122.51
N LEU A 286 108.91 115.07 -121.44
CA LEU A 286 109.94 116.10 -121.26
C LEU A 286 110.99 116.11 -122.40
N LYS A 287 111.40 114.93 -122.88
CA LYS A 287 112.43 114.77 -123.93
C LYS A 287 111.97 115.18 -125.33
N VAL A 288 110.68 115.44 -125.55
CA VAL A 288 110.13 115.87 -126.84
C VAL A 288 110.13 117.39 -126.99
N LYS A 289 109.94 118.13 -125.88
CA LYS A 289 109.80 119.60 -125.89
C LYS A 289 111.14 120.33 -126.06
N GLU A 290 112.23 119.73 -125.58
CA GLU A 290 113.58 120.31 -125.59
C GLU A 290 114.18 120.45 -127.01
N VAL A 291 113.79 119.57 -127.95
CA VAL A 291 114.33 119.53 -129.32
C VAL A 291 113.72 120.61 -130.23
N MET A 292 112.52 121.11 -129.94
CA MET A 292 111.80 122.04 -130.83
C MET A 292 112.21 123.51 -130.74
N VAL A 293 113.01 123.92 -129.75
CA VAL A 293 113.26 125.35 -129.44
C VAL A 293 114.61 125.87 -129.97
N LEU A 294 115.55 124.99 -130.34
CA LEU A 294 116.91 125.35 -130.79
C LEU A 294 117.00 126.09 -132.16
N LEU A 295 115.88 126.51 -132.76
CA LEU A 295 115.83 126.76 -134.21
C LEU A 295 114.94 127.94 -134.67
N LYS A 296 114.67 128.97 -133.84
CA LYS A 296 113.93 130.15 -134.33
C LYS A 296 114.46 131.54 -134.01
N GLU A 297 114.73 131.87 -132.75
CA GLU A 297 115.38 133.13 -132.36
C GLU A 297 116.44 132.83 -131.26
N LYS A 298 117.72 133.21 -131.33
CA LYS A 298 118.50 134.04 -132.28
C LYS A 298 117.98 135.48 -132.43
N GLU A 299 118.82 136.42 -131.99
CA GLU A 299 118.65 137.89 -132.07
C GLU A 299 117.60 138.52 -131.13
N ASN A 300 118.07 139.53 -130.37
CA ASN A 300 117.29 140.62 -129.74
C ASN A 300 116.31 140.22 -128.60
N LEU A 301 116.64 140.23 -127.30
CA LEU A 301 117.30 141.30 -126.52
C LEU A 301 117.51 140.89 -125.04
N LEU A 302 118.54 141.45 -124.40
CA LEU A 302 118.67 141.82 -122.97
C LEU A 302 118.19 140.81 -121.89
N ALA A 303 119.06 140.21 -121.06
CA ALA A 303 119.99 140.88 -120.12
C ALA A 303 119.32 141.80 -119.07
N GLY A 304 118.11 141.46 -118.60
CA GLY A 304 117.49 142.14 -117.45
C GLY A 304 116.43 141.28 -116.73
N LYS A 305 116.41 141.39 -115.40
CA LYS A 305 115.58 140.66 -114.41
C LYS A 305 115.93 139.16 -114.27
N GLU A 306 116.48 138.65 -113.17
CA GLU A 306 116.94 139.27 -111.90
C GLU A 306 115.95 140.18 -111.16
N SER A 307 114.70 139.72 -110.98
CA SER A 307 113.88 140.01 -109.77
C SER A 307 112.49 139.38 -109.90
N GLU A 308 112.21 138.35 -109.07
CA GLU A 308 110.93 138.13 -108.34
C GLU A 308 110.88 136.76 -107.62
N LEU A 309 111.92 136.46 -106.84
CA LEU A 309 111.98 135.31 -105.94
C LEU A 309 111.16 135.60 -104.66
N LYS A 310 109.81 135.64 -104.73
CA LYS A 310 109.00 136.12 -103.57
C LYS A 310 107.65 135.48 -103.23
N THR A 311 107.14 134.51 -104.00
CA THR A 311 105.95 133.68 -103.65
C THR A 311 106.22 132.25 -104.15
N LYS A 312 106.23 131.14 -103.37
CA LYS A 312 105.79 130.80 -102.00
C LYS A 312 104.27 130.86 -101.73
N GLU A 313 103.87 129.99 -100.79
CA GLU A 313 102.77 130.15 -99.82
C GLU A 313 101.43 129.39 -99.99
N THR A 314 101.15 128.65 -101.08
CA THR A 314 99.76 128.21 -101.36
C THR A 314 99.42 126.70 -101.44
N THR A 315 100.34 125.75 -101.19
CA THR A 315 100.02 124.29 -101.27
C THR A 315 100.39 123.46 -100.02
N LEU A 316 100.22 124.03 -98.82
CA LEU A 316 100.37 123.31 -97.55
C LEU A 316 99.12 122.49 -97.14
N SER A 317 98.09 122.46 -98.01
CA SER A 317 96.69 122.17 -97.67
C SER A 317 96.22 120.70 -97.85
N LYS A 318 97.12 119.73 -98.06
CA LYS A 318 96.75 118.31 -98.30
C LYS A 318 97.36 117.29 -97.32
N SER A 319 98.06 117.75 -96.29
CA SER A 319 98.59 116.90 -95.21
C SER A 319 97.54 116.57 -94.14
N GLU A 320 96.52 117.41 -93.94
CA GLU A 320 95.57 117.31 -92.82
C GLU A 320 94.53 116.19 -92.97
N GLU A 321 94.07 115.88 -94.19
CA GLU A 321 93.13 114.77 -94.45
C GLU A 321 93.67 113.38 -94.00
N ARG A 322 94.99 113.24 -93.85
CA ARG A 322 95.62 111.97 -93.42
C ARG A 322 95.52 111.70 -91.91
N LEU A 323 95.09 112.66 -91.10
CA LEU A 323 94.83 112.45 -89.66
C LEU A 323 93.42 111.89 -89.40
N SER A 324 92.38 112.54 -89.93
CA SER A 324 90.97 112.21 -89.67
C SER A 324 90.64 110.72 -89.92
N ARG A 325 91.20 110.11 -90.97
CA ARG A 325 90.93 108.69 -91.30
C ARG A 325 91.52 107.69 -90.30
N ARG A 326 92.55 108.06 -89.53
CA ARG A 326 93.11 107.21 -88.44
C ARG A 326 92.23 107.25 -87.19
N GLU A 327 91.62 108.40 -86.91
CA GLU A 327 90.73 108.60 -85.76
C GLU A 327 89.48 107.71 -85.87
N THR A 328 88.84 107.66 -87.05
CA THR A 328 87.72 106.74 -87.32
C THR A 328 88.08 105.25 -87.21
N GLN A 329 89.36 104.89 -87.30
CA GLN A 329 89.81 103.50 -87.14
C GLN A 329 90.00 103.15 -85.66
N ALA A 330 90.45 104.10 -84.82
CA ALA A 330 90.54 103.92 -83.38
C ALA A 330 89.15 103.71 -82.74
N SER A 331 88.14 104.49 -83.14
CA SER A 331 86.77 104.37 -82.59
C SER A 331 86.14 102.99 -82.83
N ARG A 332 86.47 102.30 -83.94
CA ARG A 332 85.99 100.94 -84.21
C ARG A 332 86.65 99.90 -83.29
N VAL A 333 87.97 100.00 -83.08
CA VAL A 333 88.69 99.12 -82.14
C VAL A 333 88.20 99.32 -80.69
N GLN A 334 87.89 100.56 -80.30
CA GLN A 334 87.28 100.88 -79.00
C GLN A 334 85.92 100.17 -78.82
N ALA A 335 85.06 100.18 -79.84
CA ALA A 335 83.75 99.54 -79.81
C ALA A 335 83.85 98.00 -79.76
N GLU A 336 84.78 97.40 -80.50
CA GLU A 336 85.07 95.96 -80.40
C GLU A 336 85.59 95.56 -79.02
N TYR A 337 86.40 96.40 -78.38
CA TYR A 337 86.95 96.14 -77.05
C TYR A 337 85.84 96.07 -75.99
N GLU A 338 84.94 97.06 -75.95
CA GLU A 338 83.79 97.04 -75.02
C GLU A 338 82.80 95.91 -75.35
N SER A 339 82.61 95.55 -76.63
CA SER A 339 81.84 94.37 -77.02
C SER A 339 82.45 93.07 -76.46
N LYS A 340 83.76 92.86 -76.64
CA LYS A 340 84.49 91.67 -76.12
C LYS A 340 84.50 91.63 -74.59
N LYS A 341 84.57 92.79 -73.92
CA LYS A 341 84.48 92.95 -72.47
C LYS A 341 83.09 92.62 -71.91
N THR A 342 82.01 93.03 -72.61
CA THR A 342 80.64 92.61 -72.23
C THR A 342 80.36 91.13 -72.49
N LEU A 343 80.98 90.52 -73.51
CA LEU A 343 80.96 89.07 -73.71
C LEU A 343 81.68 88.32 -72.58
N LEU A 344 82.88 88.76 -72.16
CA LEU A 344 83.59 88.19 -71.02
C LEU A 344 82.75 88.26 -69.73
N ALA A 345 82.14 89.41 -69.43
CA ALA A 345 81.27 89.59 -68.26
C ALA A 345 79.96 88.75 -68.31
N ASN A 346 79.60 88.19 -69.48
CA ASN A 346 78.52 87.22 -69.61
C ASN A 346 79.04 85.78 -69.46
N PHE A 347 80.20 85.43 -70.04
CA PHE A 347 80.83 84.13 -69.83
C PHE A 347 81.23 83.90 -68.35
N GLU A 348 81.64 84.94 -67.62
CA GLU A 348 81.89 84.85 -66.17
C GLU A 348 80.60 84.53 -65.38
N LYS A 349 79.44 85.05 -65.81
CA LYS A 349 78.13 84.71 -65.22
C LYS A 349 77.71 83.29 -65.58
N GLU A 350 77.89 82.88 -66.85
CA GLU A 350 77.60 81.51 -67.28
C GLU A 350 78.46 80.51 -66.50
N ALA A 351 79.77 80.76 -66.37
CA ALA A 351 80.69 79.95 -65.56
C ALA A 351 80.26 79.89 -64.08
N ALA A 352 79.82 81.01 -63.49
CA ALA A 352 79.27 81.03 -62.13
C ALA A 352 78.00 80.17 -62.01
N THR A 353 77.08 80.25 -62.97
CA THR A 353 75.86 79.41 -62.98
C THR A 353 76.14 77.93 -63.24
N LEU A 354 77.13 77.60 -64.08
CA LEU A 354 77.56 76.22 -64.33
C LEU A 354 78.17 75.61 -63.07
N LYS A 355 79.04 76.35 -62.37
CA LYS A 355 79.56 75.90 -61.06
C LYS A 355 78.45 75.67 -60.04
N GLN A 356 77.44 76.54 -60.00
CA GLN A 356 76.25 76.35 -59.15
C GLN A 356 75.44 75.10 -59.54
N GLN A 357 75.44 74.72 -60.82
CA GLN A 357 74.84 73.46 -61.29
C GLN A 357 75.68 72.23 -60.93
N GLU A 358 77.02 72.30 -60.97
CA GLU A 358 77.90 71.23 -60.49
C GLU A 358 77.75 70.99 -58.97
N GLU A 359 77.66 72.06 -58.18
CA GLU A 359 77.37 72.01 -56.75
C GLU A 359 75.96 71.40 -56.49
N ALA A 360 74.97 71.71 -57.33
CA ALA A 360 73.64 71.10 -57.24
C ALA A 360 73.60 69.62 -57.71
N VAL A 361 74.42 69.23 -58.70
CA VAL A 361 74.54 67.84 -59.18
C VAL A 361 75.24 66.98 -58.14
N THR A 362 76.33 67.46 -57.54
CA THR A 362 77.03 66.74 -56.46
C THR A 362 76.17 66.59 -55.20
N ALA A 363 75.37 67.60 -54.84
CA ALA A 363 74.38 67.49 -53.77
C ALA A 363 73.26 66.47 -54.10
N ARG A 364 72.80 66.39 -55.36
CA ARG A 364 71.86 65.34 -55.78
C ARG A 364 72.49 63.95 -55.78
N GLN A 365 73.78 63.83 -56.09
CA GLN A 365 74.47 62.55 -56.09
C GLN A 365 74.53 61.93 -54.68
N SER A 366 74.74 62.74 -53.63
CA SER A 366 74.69 62.27 -52.23
C SER A 366 73.26 62.04 -51.71
N GLU A 367 72.28 62.76 -52.23
CA GLU A 367 70.86 62.48 -51.97
C GLU A 367 70.39 61.15 -52.63
N ILE A 368 70.97 60.78 -53.78
CA ILE A 368 70.74 59.49 -54.44
C ILE A 368 71.35 58.36 -53.62
N THR A 369 72.63 58.45 -53.22
CA THR A 369 73.27 57.36 -52.47
C THR A 369 72.63 57.11 -51.10
N SER A 370 72.16 58.15 -50.40
CA SER A 370 71.41 57.94 -49.15
C SER A 370 70.04 57.27 -49.38
N ARG A 371 69.34 57.59 -50.48
CA ARG A 371 68.12 56.88 -50.89
C ARG A 371 68.38 55.42 -51.31
N GLU A 372 69.51 55.13 -51.93
CA GLU A 372 69.92 53.76 -52.27
C GLU A 372 70.23 52.92 -51.02
N GLU A 373 70.90 53.50 -50.02
CA GLU A 373 71.07 52.84 -48.73
C GLU A 373 69.74 52.57 -48.03
N ASP A 374 68.84 53.54 -48.00
CA ASP A 374 67.53 53.39 -47.34
C ASP A 374 66.62 52.42 -48.09
N LEU A 375 66.67 52.39 -49.43
CA LEU A 375 66.03 51.35 -50.23
C LEU A 375 66.57 49.96 -49.87
N ASN A 376 67.88 49.78 -49.79
CA ASN A 376 68.49 48.50 -49.39
C ASN A 376 68.08 48.08 -47.96
N LYS A 377 68.00 49.03 -47.01
CA LYS A 377 67.45 48.78 -45.66
C LYS A 377 65.99 48.32 -45.74
N THR A 378 65.14 48.97 -46.54
CA THR A 378 63.74 48.55 -46.70
C THR A 378 63.61 47.16 -47.35
N LEU A 379 64.41 46.85 -48.38
CA LEU A 379 64.43 45.54 -49.04
C LEU A 379 64.79 44.41 -48.07
N LEU A 380 65.79 44.62 -47.19
CA LEU A 380 66.12 43.67 -46.12
C LEU A 380 64.93 43.46 -45.18
N THR A 381 64.30 44.53 -44.66
CA THR A 381 63.14 44.38 -43.77
C THR A 381 61.90 43.79 -44.47
N LEU A 382 61.80 43.88 -45.80
CA LEU A 382 60.75 43.22 -46.57
C LEU A 382 61.03 41.72 -46.73
N ALA A 383 62.28 41.31 -47.01
CA ALA A 383 62.68 39.91 -47.06
C ALA A 383 62.53 39.21 -45.68
N GLU A 384 62.87 39.90 -44.59
CA GLU A 384 62.60 39.42 -43.22
C GLU A 384 61.11 39.23 -42.96
N ARG A 385 60.27 40.19 -43.39
CA ARG A 385 58.80 40.10 -43.27
C ARG A 385 58.21 38.99 -44.12
N GLU A 386 58.73 38.77 -45.33
CA GLU A 386 58.28 37.70 -46.22
C GLU A 386 58.60 36.32 -45.64
N ASN A 387 59.82 36.12 -45.13
CA ASN A 387 60.17 34.90 -44.41
C ASN A 387 59.30 34.71 -43.15
N ALA A 388 59.04 35.78 -42.39
CA ALA A 388 58.14 35.75 -41.23
C ALA A 388 56.65 35.56 -41.59
N ILE A 389 56.25 35.71 -42.86
CA ILE A 389 54.93 35.32 -43.39
C ILE A 389 54.95 33.84 -43.78
N ARG A 390 55.94 33.38 -44.55
CA ARG A 390 56.10 31.96 -44.94
C ARG A 390 56.18 31.02 -43.73
N GLU A 391 56.89 31.41 -42.67
CA GLU A 391 56.95 30.60 -41.43
C GLU A 391 55.59 30.59 -40.70
N LYS A 392 54.79 31.65 -40.78
CA LYS A 392 53.42 31.68 -40.26
C LYS A 392 52.48 30.82 -41.11
N GLU A 393 52.57 30.88 -42.43
CA GLU A 393 51.77 30.05 -43.35
C GLU A 393 51.99 28.56 -43.07
N LYS A 394 53.25 28.15 -42.87
CA LYS A 394 53.65 26.80 -42.46
C LYS A 394 53.11 26.40 -41.06
N ILE A 395 53.00 27.34 -40.13
CA ILE A 395 52.33 27.12 -38.82
C ILE A 395 50.80 27.05 -38.98
N TRP A 396 50.22 27.81 -39.92
CA TRP A 396 48.78 27.78 -40.21
C TRP A 396 48.36 26.48 -40.90
N SER A 397 49.09 26.02 -41.93
CA SER A 397 48.79 24.75 -42.60
C SER A 397 48.93 23.54 -41.66
N GLY A 398 49.93 23.55 -40.76
CA GLY A 398 50.04 22.55 -39.70
C GLY A 398 48.87 22.56 -38.72
N LYS A 399 48.37 23.75 -38.34
CA LYS A 399 47.15 23.89 -37.52
C LYS A 399 45.90 23.46 -38.28
N GLU A 400 45.82 23.74 -39.58
CA GLU A 400 44.70 23.37 -40.44
C GLU A 400 44.61 21.85 -40.63
N GLN A 401 45.74 21.16 -40.78
CA GLN A 401 45.81 19.68 -40.74
C GLN A 401 45.36 19.13 -39.38
N VAL A 402 45.85 19.68 -38.27
CA VAL A 402 45.42 19.25 -36.93
C VAL A 402 43.92 19.50 -36.71
N LEU A 403 43.38 20.60 -37.22
CA LEU A 403 41.96 20.92 -37.16
C LEU A 403 41.11 19.99 -38.03
N THR A 404 41.50 19.73 -39.29
CA THR A 404 40.78 18.76 -40.15
C THR A 404 40.81 17.36 -39.56
N GLN A 405 41.95 16.89 -39.05
CA GLN A 405 42.05 15.57 -38.43
C GLN A 405 41.27 15.49 -37.10
N SER A 406 41.20 16.58 -36.33
CA SER A 406 40.31 16.67 -35.14
C SER A 406 38.83 16.65 -35.53
N LEU A 407 38.46 17.30 -36.63
CA LEU A 407 37.10 17.33 -37.17
C LEU A 407 36.69 15.95 -37.71
N GLU A 408 37.61 15.23 -38.36
CA GLU A 408 37.40 13.85 -38.80
C GLU A 408 37.22 12.89 -37.62
N ASN A 409 38.07 13.00 -36.60
CA ASN A 409 37.90 12.23 -35.35
C ASN A 409 36.52 12.50 -34.72
N LEU A 410 36.13 13.77 -34.59
CA LEU A 410 34.82 14.17 -34.07
C LEU A 410 33.64 13.65 -34.90
N LYS A 411 33.78 13.49 -36.23
CA LYS A 411 32.77 12.78 -37.03
C LYS A 411 32.68 11.31 -36.63
N THR A 412 33.81 10.61 -36.50
CA THR A 412 33.81 9.18 -36.12
C THR A 412 33.30 8.94 -34.71
N ASP A 413 33.57 9.87 -33.78
CA ASP A 413 33.04 9.77 -32.42
C ASP A 413 31.55 10.12 -32.37
N LYS A 414 31.08 11.08 -33.19
CA LYS A 414 29.65 11.32 -33.40
C LYS A 414 28.94 10.06 -33.92
N THR A 415 29.46 9.37 -34.93
CA THR A 415 28.80 8.16 -35.46
C THR A 415 28.77 7.03 -34.43
N LYS A 416 29.87 6.79 -33.69
CA LYS A 416 29.88 5.83 -32.57
C LYS A 416 28.85 6.16 -31.49
N ILE A 417 28.66 7.45 -31.19
CA ILE A 417 27.65 7.92 -30.22
C ILE A 417 26.24 7.73 -30.78
N GLU A 418 26.00 8.02 -32.06
CA GLU A 418 24.71 7.80 -32.72
C GLU A 418 24.35 6.30 -32.78
N GLU A 419 25.32 5.44 -33.09
CA GLU A 419 25.19 3.98 -33.02
C GLU A 419 24.90 3.50 -31.59
N SER A 420 25.63 4.00 -30.58
CA SER A 420 25.41 3.66 -29.16
C SER A 420 24.03 4.10 -28.66
N ILE A 421 23.54 5.26 -29.11
CA ILE A 421 22.20 5.78 -28.81
C ILE A 421 21.12 4.93 -29.49
N LEU A 422 21.37 4.43 -30.71
CA LEU A 422 20.44 3.51 -31.39
C LEU A 422 20.39 2.15 -30.69
N LEU A 423 21.54 1.60 -30.27
CA LEU A 423 21.62 0.36 -29.51
C LEU A 423 20.88 0.48 -28.16
N GLY A 424 21.20 1.51 -27.37
CA GLY A 424 20.54 1.75 -26.08
C GLY A 424 19.04 2.03 -26.20
N LYS A 425 18.57 2.64 -27.30
CA LYS A 425 17.14 2.76 -27.60
C LYS A 425 16.48 1.42 -27.91
N ALA A 426 17.17 0.51 -28.61
CA ALA A 426 16.67 -0.83 -28.86
C ALA A 426 16.62 -1.68 -27.58
N GLU A 427 17.64 -1.57 -26.72
CA GLU A 427 17.68 -2.23 -25.40
C GLU A 427 16.59 -1.71 -24.46
N LEU A 428 16.42 -0.39 -24.35
CA LEU A 428 15.34 0.22 -23.56
C LEU A 428 13.96 -0.18 -24.08
N LYS A 429 13.78 -0.29 -25.40
CA LYS A 429 12.53 -0.80 -25.97
C LYS A 429 12.32 -2.28 -25.62
N ALA A 430 13.33 -3.13 -25.77
CA ALA A 430 13.24 -4.54 -25.42
C ALA A 430 12.91 -4.75 -23.92
N LEU A 431 13.48 -3.93 -23.04
CA LEU A 431 13.15 -3.91 -21.61
C LEU A 431 11.72 -3.42 -21.34
N SER A 432 11.21 -2.43 -22.09
CA SER A 432 9.79 -2.03 -22.02
C SER A 432 8.88 -3.17 -22.48
N ASP A 433 9.14 -3.75 -23.65
CA ASP A 433 8.40 -4.87 -24.22
C ASP A 433 8.43 -6.13 -23.30
N GLU A 434 9.45 -6.28 -22.45
CA GLU A 434 9.51 -7.32 -21.41
C GLU A 434 8.74 -6.92 -20.13
N TRP A 435 8.84 -5.67 -19.70
CA TRP A 435 8.05 -5.15 -18.57
C TRP A 435 6.55 -5.23 -18.84
N ASP A 436 6.10 -4.85 -20.03
CA ASP A 436 4.68 -4.91 -20.42
C ASP A 436 4.17 -6.37 -20.43
N LYS A 437 4.99 -7.34 -20.86
CA LYS A 437 4.68 -8.78 -20.74
C LYS A 437 4.58 -9.22 -19.28
N ARG A 438 5.52 -8.80 -18.42
CA ARG A 438 5.46 -9.10 -16.97
C ARG A 438 4.22 -8.48 -16.32
N VAL A 439 3.85 -7.26 -16.71
CA VAL A 439 2.62 -6.58 -16.25
C VAL A 439 1.36 -7.32 -16.71
N GLN A 440 1.29 -7.80 -17.96
CA GLN A 440 0.17 -8.65 -18.40
C GLN A 440 0.07 -9.93 -17.56
N VAL A 441 1.19 -10.65 -17.34
CA VAL A 441 1.21 -11.85 -16.48
C VAL A 441 0.78 -11.52 -15.04
N PHE A 442 1.13 -10.36 -14.48
CA PHE A 442 0.61 -9.93 -13.18
C PHE A 442 -0.89 -9.59 -13.19
N LEU A 443 -1.42 -9.03 -14.29
CA LEU A 443 -2.86 -8.77 -14.46
C LEU A 443 -3.66 -10.07 -14.64
N GLU A 444 -3.13 -11.05 -15.36
CA GLU A 444 -3.70 -12.39 -15.51
C GLU A 444 -3.69 -13.14 -14.18
N ASN A 445 -2.56 -13.17 -13.47
CA ASN A 445 -2.47 -13.74 -12.12
C ASN A 445 -3.42 -13.04 -11.14
N ARG A 446 -3.57 -11.71 -11.21
CA ARG A 446 -4.55 -10.96 -10.40
C ARG A 446 -5.99 -11.39 -10.73
N ARG A 447 -6.34 -11.55 -12.01
CA ARG A 447 -7.67 -12.04 -12.42
C ARG A 447 -7.91 -13.46 -11.93
N TYR A 448 -6.92 -14.35 -12.05
CA TYR A 448 -6.98 -15.72 -11.56
C TYR A 448 -7.20 -15.79 -10.04
N VAL A 449 -6.42 -15.02 -9.26
CA VAL A 449 -6.60 -14.92 -7.80
C VAL A 449 -7.97 -14.31 -7.45
N GLN A 450 -8.49 -13.37 -8.23
CA GLN A 450 -9.83 -12.83 -8.03
C GLN A 450 -10.94 -13.83 -8.37
N SER A 451 -10.79 -14.70 -9.38
CA SER A 451 -11.74 -15.79 -9.65
C SER A 451 -11.67 -16.88 -8.58
N GLU A 452 -10.47 -17.24 -8.11
CA GLU A 452 -10.32 -18.23 -7.03
C GLU A 452 -10.81 -17.68 -5.68
N MET A 453 -10.60 -16.39 -5.36
CA MET A 453 -11.22 -15.77 -4.18
C MET A 453 -12.75 -15.78 -4.25
N LYS A 454 -13.34 -15.54 -5.43
CA LYS A 454 -14.79 -15.68 -5.63
C LYS A 454 -15.24 -17.13 -5.45
N ARG A 455 -14.54 -18.09 -6.05
CA ARG A 455 -14.83 -19.53 -5.92
C ARG A 455 -14.76 -19.98 -4.46
N ILE A 456 -13.72 -19.60 -3.72
CA ILE A 456 -13.56 -19.91 -2.29
C ILE A 456 -14.66 -19.25 -1.46
N SER A 457 -15.10 -18.03 -1.82
CA SER A 457 -16.23 -17.36 -1.16
C SER A 457 -17.57 -18.04 -1.44
N GLN A 458 -17.78 -18.56 -2.65
CA GLN A 458 -18.95 -19.35 -3.02
C GLN A 458 -18.95 -20.71 -2.31
N LEU A 459 -17.84 -21.46 -2.37
CA LEU A 459 -17.68 -22.72 -1.63
C LEU A 459 -17.90 -22.52 -0.12
N LYS A 460 -17.39 -21.43 0.48
CA LYS A 460 -17.67 -21.12 1.88
C LYS A 460 -19.17 -20.85 2.12
N LEU A 461 -19.87 -20.18 1.21
CA LEU A 461 -21.31 -19.94 1.34
C LEU A 461 -22.11 -21.24 1.19
N GLU A 462 -21.71 -22.11 0.26
CA GLU A 462 -22.27 -23.44 0.06
C GLU A 462 -22.06 -24.31 1.31
N ASP A 463 -20.81 -24.43 1.80
CA ASP A 463 -20.45 -25.14 3.04
C ASP A 463 -21.24 -24.60 4.26
N MET A 464 -21.35 -23.28 4.41
CA MET A 464 -22.15 -22.67 5.48
C MET A 464 -23.64 -23.02 5.34
N SER A 465 -24.22 -22.95 4.14
CA SER A 465 -25.63 -23.31 3.94
C SER A 465 -25.91 -24.81 4.20
N VAL A 466 -24.94 -25.69 3.95
CA VAL A 466 -25.02 -27.11 4.30
C VAL A 466 -24.90 -27.32 5.82
N LEU A 467 -24.09 -26.52 6.51
CA LEU A 467 -24.00 -26.52 7.97
C LEU A 467 -25.27 -25.98 8.62
N GLU A 468 -25.86 -24.89 8.10
CA GLU A 468 -27.13 -24.32 8.56
C GLU A 468 -28.31 -25.27 8.31
N ALA A 469 -28.32 -25.98 7.18
CA ALA A 469 -29.28 -27.06 6.91
C ALA A 469 -29.10 -28.24 7.88
N LYS A 470 -27.87 -28.59 8.25
CA LYS A 470 -27.62 -29.63 9.26
C LYS A 470 -27.88 -29.16 10.69
N GLU A 471 -27.71 -27.88 10.99
CA GLU A 471 -28.07 -27.30 12.29
C GLU A 471 -29.58 -27.28 12.47
N THR A 472 -30.34 -26.94 11.44
CA THR A 472 -31.82 -27.00 11.46
C THR A 472 -32.35 -28.44 11.50
N GLU A 473 -31.73 -29.38 10.79
CA GLU A 473 -32.02 -30.83 10.93
C GLU A 473 -31.76 -31.34 12.36
N LEU A 474 -30.64 -30.93 12.98
CA LEU A 474 -30.33 -31.26 14.37
C LEU A 474 -31.28 -30.59 15.37
N HIS A 475 -31.71 -29.34 15.13
CA HIS A 475 -32.73 -28.69 15.97
C HIS A 475 -34.09 -29.40 15.85
N GLY A 476 -34.46 -29.88 14.66
CA GLY A 476 -35.65 -30.71 14.46
C GLY A 476 -35.57 -32.01 15.27
N LEU A 477 -34.48 -32.76 15.15
CA LEU A 477 -34.24 -33.98 15.92
C LEU A 477 -34.17 -33.75 17.45
N VAL A 478 -33.66 -32.60 17.89
CA VAL A 478 -33.69 -32.21 19.31
C VAL A 478 -35.11 -31.90 19.76
N GLY A 479 -35.91 -31.21 18.94
CA GLY A 479 -37.34 -30.97 19.21
C GLY A 479 -38.12 -32.28 19.32
N GLU A 480 -37.96 -33.20 18.36
CA GLU A 480 -38.57 -34.54 18.40
C GLU A 480 -38.18 -35.31 19.68
N LEU A 481 -36.91 -35.22 20.12
CA LEU A 481 -36.43 -35.83 21.36
C LEU A 481 -36.89 -35.12 22.65
N GLU A 482 -37.29 -33.85 22.58
CA GLU A 482 -37.91 -33.12 23.69
C GLU A 482 -39.42 -33.41 23.78
N ASP A 483 -40.12 -33.52 22.65
CA ASP A 483 -41.52 -33.96 22.56
C ASP A 483 -41.71 -35.42 22.99
N ASP A 484 -40.83 -36.33 22.55
CA ASP A 484 -40.78 -37.74 23.02
C ASP A 484 -40.56 -37.78 24.55
N ARG A 485 -39.71 -36.89 25.08
CA ARG A 485 -39.37 -36.84 26.51
C ARG A 485 -40.50 -36.24 27.35
N GLU A 486 -41.25 -35.26 26.83
CA GLU A 486 -42.46 -34.75 27.48
C GLU A 486 -43.55 -35.84 27.46
N SER A 487 -43.74 -36.53 26.33
CA SER A 487 -44.67 -37.66 26.18
C SER A 487 -44.35 -38.79 27.16
N LEU A 488 -43.07 -39.16 27.30
CA LEU A 488 -42.62 -40.17 28.28
C LEU A 488 -42.85 -39.73 29.73
N ARG A 489 -42.80 -38.42 30.05
CA ARG A 489 -43.16 -37.91 31.38
C ARG A 489 -44.66 -38.02 31.64
N GLU A 490 -45.51 -37.71 30.65
CA GLU A 490 -46.94 -37.94 30.78
C GLU A 490 -47.25 -39.42 31.01
N GLU A 491 -46.58 -40.32 30.27
CA GLU A 491 -46.69 -41.76 30.53
C GLU A 491 -46.25 -42.15 31.95
N GLU A 492 -45.07 -41.69 32.40
CA GLU A 492 -44.56 -41.88 33.77
C GLU A 492 -45.56 -41.39 34.82
N ASP A 493 -46.11 -40.18 34.68
CA ASP A 493 -47.13 -39.64 35.60
C ASP A 493 -48.42 -40.46 35.57
N THR A 494 -48.88 -40.98 34.42
CA THR A 494 -50.02 -41.90 34.40
C THR A 494 -49.69 -43.23 35.10
N VAL A 495 -48.45 -43.71 35.02
CA VAL A 495 -47.98 -44.93 35.70
C VAL A 495 -47.89 -44.69 37.21
N ILE A 496 -47.36 -43.56 37.65
CA ILE A 496 -47.33 -43.14 39.06
C ILE A 496 -48.77 -43.01 39.61
N ALA A 497 -49.69 -42.42 38.83
CA ALA A 497 -51.11 -42.36 39.19
C ALA A 497 -51.74 -43.76 39.33
N LYS A 498 -51.51 -44.67 38.36
CA LYS A 498 -51.98 -46.06 38.42
C LYS A 498 -51.39 -46.82 39.63
N ILE A 499 -50.10 -46.63 39.94
CA ILE A 499 -49.46 -47.20 41.14
C ILE A 499 -50.14 -46.67 42.41
N ALA A 500 -50.38 -45.36 42.52
CA ALA A 500 -51.08 -44.77 43.65
C ALA A 500 -52.53 -45.30 43.79
N GLU A 501 -53.23 -45.55 42.68
CA GLU A 501 -54.54 -46.23 42.71
C GLU A 501 -54.45 -47.69 43.15
N LEU A 502 -53.43 -48.43 42.71
CA LEU A 502 -53.20 -49.81 43.15
C LEU A 502 -52.86 -49.89 44.64
N THR A 503 -52.05 -48.99 45.20
CA THR A 503 -51.80 -48.91 46.65
C THR A 503 -53.09 -48.54 47.43
N ARG A 504 -53.94 -47.68 46.87
CA ARG A 504 -55.29 -47.39 47.43
C ARG A 504 -56.22 -48.60 47.33
N ALA A 505 -56.09 -49.46 46.32
CA ALA A 505 -56.84 -50.70 46.20
C ALA A 505 -56.34 -51.77 47.19
N GLU A 506 -55.02 -51.93 47.31
CA GLU A 506 -54.37 -52.86 48.24
C GLU A 506 -54.73 -52.55 49.71
N THR A 507 -54.72 -51.27 50.10
CA THR A 507 -55.14 -50.84 51.44
C THR A 507 -56.64 -51.05 51.69
N ARG A 508 -57.50 -50.93 50.65
CA ARG A 508 -58.93 -51.33 50.71
C ARG A 508 -59.11 -52.85 50.82
N ILE A 509 -58.22 -53.64 50.23
CA ILE A 509 -58.21 -55.11 50.35
C ILE A 509 -57.78 -55.51 51.76
N LYS A 510 -56.64 -55.02 52.26
CA LYS A 510 -56.14 -55.28 53.62
C LYS A 510 -57.15 -54.92 54.72
N THR A 511 -57.83 -53.77 54.59
CA THR A 511 -58.90 -53.39 55.54
C THR A 511 -60.20 -54.20 55.38
N ARG A 512 -60.43 -54.84 54.22
CA ARG A 512 -61.51 -55.82 54.03
C ARG A 512 -61.14 -57.19 54.58
N GLU A 513 -59.89 -57.62 54.44
CA GLU A 513 -59.34 -58.86 55.02
C GLU A 513 -59.35 -58.81 56.55
N GLN A 514 -58.91 -57.71 57.15
CA GLN A 514 -59.03 -57.47 58.60
C GLN A 514 -60.49 -57.57 59.07
N ARG A 515 -61.43 -56.97 58.34
CA ARG A 515 -62.86 -57.11 58.64
C ARG A 515 -63.34 -58.55 58.49
N MET A 516 -62.89 -59.30 57.48
CA MET A 516 -63.25 -60.71 57.34
C MET A 516 -62.72 -61.53 58.52
N ALA A 517 -61.48 -61.29 58.98
CA ALA A 517 -60.93 -61.92 60.18
C ALA A 517 -61.73 -61.57 61.46
N ASP A 518 -62.11 -60.29 61.65
CA ASP A 518 -63.01 -59.87 62.73
C ASP A 518 -64.37 -60.59 62.67
N TRP A 519 -64.90 -60.80 61.46
CA TRP A 519 -66.14 -61.53 61.22
C TRP A 519 -65.98 -63.03 61.48
N GLU A 520 -64.85 -63.65 61.13
CA GLU A 520 -64.55 -65.04 61.47
C GLU A 520 -64.43 -65.26 62.98
N VAL A 521 -63.82 -64.34 63.72
CA VAL A 521 -63.76 -64.41 65.20
C VAL A 521 -65.16 -64.28 65.81
N LYS A 522 -66.01 -63.42 65.24
CA LYS A 522 -67.44 -63.31 65.62
C LYS A 522 -68.24 -64.56 65.24
N LEU A 523 -67.92 -65.21 64.12
CA LEU A 523 -68.54 -66.47 63.72
C LEU A 523 -68.13 -67.60 64.65
N LYS A 524 -66.83 -67.78 64.94
CA LYS A 524 -66.32 -68.79 65.88
C LYS A 524 -66.89 -68.62 67.29
N THR A 525 -67.02 -67.39 67.78
CA THR A 525 -67.66 -67.14 69.09
C THR A 525 -69.19 -67.37 69.06
N GLN A 526 -69.87 -67.13 67.94
CA GLN A 526 -71.27 -67.54 67.76
C GLN A 526 -71.43 -69.06 67.63
N GLU A 527 -70.51 -69.75 66.95
CA GLU A 527 -70.47 -71.21 66.84
C GLU A 527 -70.23 -71.86 68.20
N GLU A 528 -69.31 -71.33 69.02
CA GLU A 528 -69.13 -71.73 70.40
C GLU A 528 -70.39 -71.52 71.25
N ASP A 529 -71.08 -70.40 71.12
CA ASP A 529 -72.32 -70.15 71.86
C ASP A 529 -73.49 -71.00 71.37
N ILE A 530 -73.55 -71.32 70.07
CA ILE A 530 -74.44 -72.33 69.52
C ILE A 530 -74.07 -73.71 70.06
N PHE A 531 -72.78 -74.05 70.20
CA PHE A 531 -72.32 -75.31 70.77
C PHE A 531 -72.66 -75.42 72.27
N LYS A 532 -72.48 -74.36 73.06
CA LYS A 532 -72.92 -74.25 74.46
C LYS A 532 -74.44 -74.40 74.60
N ARG A 533 -75.22 -73.83 73.67
CA ARG A 533 -76.67 -74.02 73.60
C ARG A 533 -77.05 -75.44 73.19
N LEU A 534 -76.29 -76.07 72.28
CA LEU A 534 -76.51 -77.44 71.81
C LEU A 534 -76.18 -78.49 72.89
N THR A 535 -75.12 -78.30 73.69
CA THR A 535 -74.82 -79.16 74.84
C THR A 535 -75.87 -78.98 75.95
N SER A 536 -76.27 -77.73 76.23
CA SER A 536 -77.38 -77.44 77.15
C SER A 536 -78.71 -78.09 76.68
N ALA A 537 -79.01 -78.02 75.39
CA ALA A 537 -80.18 -78.67 74.79
C ALA A 537 -80.11 -80.19 74.92
N LYS A 538 -78.94 -80.82 74.69
CA LYS A 538 -78.72 -82.26 74.90
C LYS A 538 -78.79 -82.69 76.38
N GLN A 539 -78.53 -81.79 77.33
CA GLN A 539 -78.79 -82.04 78.76
C GLN A 539 -80.29 -81.96 79.06
N LEU A 540 -81.00 -80.95 78.56
CA LEU A 540 -82.46 -80.88 78.65
C LEU A 540 -83.14 -82.07 77.98
N GLU A 541 -82.63 -82.55 76.85
CA GLU A 541 -83.12 -83.74 76.14
C GLU A 541 -82.97 -85.02 76.98
N LYS A 542 -81.86 -85.17 77.73
CA LYS A 542 -81.71 -86.23 78.74
C LYS A 542 -82.67 -86.08 79.93
N GLU A 543 -82.95 -84.85 80.37
CA GLU A 543 -83.96 -84.61 81.39
C GLU A 543 -85.38 -84.92 80.91
N TYR A 544 -85.72 -84.59 79.66
CA TYR A 544 -87.02 -84.94 79.08
C TYR A 544 -87.14 -86.44 78.80
N ALA A 545 -86.09 -87.12 78.36
CA ALA A 545 -86.06 -88.58 78.22
C ALA A 545 -86.27 -89.29 79.57
N THR A 546 -85.66 -88.79 80.65
CA THR A 546 -85.84 -89.37 82.00
C THR A 546 -87.18 -88.99 82.66
N LYS A 547 -87.85 -87.93 82.20
CA LYS A 547 -89.24 -87.60 82.56
C LYS A 547 -90.25 -88.45 81.76
N LEU A 548 -90.05 -88.63 80.45
CA LEU A 548 -90.85 -89.52 79.58
C LEU A 548 -90.82 -90.98 80.04
N ALA A 549 -89.66 -91.47 80.48
CA ALA A 549 -89.50 -92.82 81.04
C ALA A 549 -90.31 -93.09 82.33
N LYS A 550 -90.91 -92.05 82.95
CA LYS A 550 -91.79 -92.18 84.13
C LYS A 550 -93.29 -91.98 83.85
N ILE A 551 -93.68 -91.60 82.62
CA ILE A 551 -95.07 -91.27 82.27
C ILE A 551 -95.52 -92.04 81.01
N SER A 552 -95.30 -93.36 81.00
CA SER A 552 -95.64 -94.22 79.85
C SER A 552 -96.08 -95.65 80.23
N LYS A 553 -96.77 -95.83 81.36
CA LYS A 553 -97.47 -97.08 81.70
C LYS A 553 -98.74 -96.82 82.54
N THR A 554 -99.97 -96.92 82.00
CA THR A 554 -100.37 -97.21 80.61
C THR A 554 -101.79 -96.67 80.33
N LYS A 555 -101.93 -95.74 79.36
CA LYS A 555 -103.20 -95.14 78.83
C LYS A 555 -104.12 -94.49 79.90
N GLU A 556 -105.41 -94.09 79.73
CA GLU A 556 -106.44 -93.80 78.66
C GLU A 556 -107.29 -92.60 79.18
N LEU A 557 -108.10 -91.81 78.46
CA LEU A 557 -108.54 -91.65 77.05
C LEU A 557 -107.84 -90.38 76.44
N LYS A 558 -108.20 -89.65 75.36
CA LYS A 558 -109.35 -89.49 74.43
C LYS A 558 -110.49 -88.49 74.78
N GLU A 559 -110.11 -87.24 75.06
CA GLU A 559 -110.87 -85.96 75.00
C GLU A 559 -109.76 -84.86 74.95
N ASP A 560 -109.75 -83.76 74.18
CA ASP A 560 -110.79 -83.02 73.46
C ASP A 560 -110.41 -82.72 71.99
N LEU A 561 -111.03 -83.40 71.02
CA LEU A 561 -110.86 -83.07 69.60
C LEU A 561 -111.54 -81.75 69.13
N PRO A 562 -112.54 -81.15 69.83
CA PRO A 562 -113.10 -79.84 69.41
C PRO A 562 -112.17 -78.64 69.65
N HIS A 563 -111.30 -78.68 70.65
CA HIS A 563 -110.61 -77.47 71.13
C HIS A 563 -109.52 -76.94 70.18
N LEU A 564 -108.85 -77.83 69.43
CA LEU A 564 -107.85 -77.44 68.42
C LEU A 564 -108.43 -76.58 67.29
N GLN A 565 -109.71 -76.74 66.96
CA GLN A 565 -110.37 -75.97 65.90
C GLN A 565 -110.43 -74.48 66.26
N THR A 566 -110.83 -74.17 67.50
CA THR A 566 -110.91 -72.79 68.01
C THR A 566 -109.57 -72.13 68.28
N GLU A 567 -108.48 -72.89 68.45
CA GLU A 567 -107.14 -72.31 68.51
C GLU A 567 -106.58 -72.03 67.11
N TYR A 568 -106.87 -72.89 66.13
CA TYR A 568 -106.42 -72.69 64.74
C TYR A 568 -106.88 -71.34 64.16
N ASP A 569 -108.17 -71.02 64.26
CA ASP A 569 -108.73 -69.75 63.79
C ASP A 569 -108.10 -68.54 64.50
N ARG A 570 -107.70 -68.71 65.77
CA ARG A 570 -107.01 -67.68 66.57
C ARG A 570 -105.58 -67.42 66.09
N TYR A 571 -104.89 -68.45 65.61
CA TYR A 571 -103.58 -68.31 64.95
C TYR A 571 -103.68 -67.71 63.53
N VAL A 572 -104.80 -67.91 62.82
CA VAL A 572 -105.07 -67.22 61.55
C VAL A 572 -105.19 -65.71 61.76
N GLU A 573 -106.02 -65.24 62.70
CA GLU A 573 -106.12 -63.80 63.00
C GLU A 573 -104.75 -63.18 63.38
N LEU A 574 -103.95 -63.87 64.19
CA LEU A 574 -102.64 -63.39 64.63
C LEU A 574 -101.64 -63.30 63.47
N THR A 575 -101.64 -64.28 62.56
CA THR A 575 -100.77 -64.24 61.38
C THR A 575 -101.19 -63.14 60.40
N GLU A 576 -102.47 -62.85 60.21
CA GLU A 576 -102.91 -61.70 59.40
C GLU A 576 -102.53 -60.34 60.02
N LYS A 577 -102.72 -60.17 61.35
CA LYS A 577 -102.33 -58.95 62.08
C LYS A 577 -100.80 -58.71 62.03
N ILE A 578 -99.99 -59.76 61.93
CA ILE A 578 -98.55 -59.68 61.70
C ILE A 578 -98.23 -59.36 60.23
N ARG A 579 -98.91 -60.00 59.27
CA ARG A 579 -98.75 -59.78 57.82
C ARG A 579 -99.05 -58.33 57.42
N ALA A 580 -100.09 -57.72 58.00
CA ALA A 580 -100.44 -56.32 57.81
C ALA A 580 -99.33 -55.36 58.29
N LYS A 581 -98.73 -55.61 59.46
CA LYS A 581 -97.63 -54.78 60.01
C LYS A 581 -96.33 -54.92 59.20
N LEU A 582 -96.01 -56.11 58.70
CA LEU A 582 -94.85 -56.33 57.83
C LEU A 582 -95.00 -55.65 56.46
N MET A 583 -96.18 -55.72 55.83
CA MET A 583 -96.47 -55.00 54.59
C MET A 583 -96.33 -53.48 54.76
N ALA A 584 -96.83 -52.92 55.86
CA ALA A 584 -96.76 -51.49 56.15
C ALA A 584 -95.31 -50.96 56.31
N GLN A 585 -94.36 -51.80 56.72
CA GLN A 585 -92.94 -51.43 56.80
C GLN A 585 -92.17 -51.72 55.50
N GLY A 586 -92.53 -52.75 54.74
CA GLY A 586 -91.91 -53.04 53.43
C GLY A 586 -92.03 -51.90 52.42
N ILE A 587 -93.18 -51.22 52.39
CA ILE A 587 -93.47 -50.11 51.46
C ILE A 587 -92.53 -48.91 51.67
N LYS A 588 -91.95 -48.71 52.86
CA LYS A 588 -91.01 -47.61 53.15
C LYS A 588 -89.54 -47.89 52.79
N LEU A 589 -89.20 -49.10 52.31
CA LEU A 589 -87.80 -49.45 51.94
C LEU A 589 -87.59 -49.82 50.47
N GLN A 590 -88.65 -50.05 49.67
CA GLN A 590 -88.50 -50.38 48.24
C GLN A 590 -88.36 -49.18 47.30
N SER A 591 -88.48 -47.94 47.78
CA SER A 591 -88.39 -46.71 46.95
C SER A 591 -86.96 -46.14 46.78
N ARG A 592 -85.96 -46.73 47.46
CA ARG A 592 -84.55 -46.26 47.42
C ARG A 592 -83.69 -46.90 46.31
N PRO A 593 -83.86 -48.19 45.92
CA PRO A 593 -83.11 -48.79 44.82
C PRO A 593 -83.46 -48.21 43.44
N ARG A 594 -84.74 -47.93 43.15
CA ARG A 594 -85.16 -47.37 41.86
C ARG A 594 -84.52 -46.01 41.58
N LYS A 595 -84.55 -45.08 42.54
CA LYS A 595 -83.92 -43.74 42.42
C LYS A 595 -82.38 -43.75 42.37
N LEU A 596 -81.75 -44.91 42.61
CA LEU A 596 -80.34 -45.13 42.34
C LEU A 596 -80.14 -45.67 40.92
N LYS A 597 -80.88 -46.71 40.51
CA LYS A 597 -80.83 -47.23 39.13
C LYS A 597 -81.21 -46.17 38.09
N GLU A 598 -82.28 -45.41 38.31
CA GLU A 598 -82.70 -44.27 37.48
C GLU A 598 -81.61 -43.19 37.37
N ARG A 599 -80.73 -43.04 38.37
CA ARG A 599 -79.57 -42.13 38.32
C ARG A 599 -78.33 -42.75 37.69
N GLU A 600 -78.15 -44.06 37.85
CA GLU A 600 -77.04 -44.82 37.30
C GLU A 600 -77.21 -45.01 35.79
N GLU A 601 -78.43 -45.34 35.35
CA GLU A 601 -78.88 -45.35 33.96
C GLU A 601 -78.86 -43.93 33.37
N ALA A 602 -79.43 -42.89 34.02
CA ALA A 602 -79.32 -41.51 33.52
C ALA A 602 -77.90 -40.90 33.54
N LEU A 603 -76.94 -41.50 34.27
CA LEU A 603 -75.51 -41.17 34.17
C LEU A 603 -74.82 -41.97 33.05
N LYS A 604 -75.26 -43.20 32.80
CA LYS A 604 -74.83 -44.01 31.64
C LYS A 604 -75.30 -43.38 30.33
N ASP A 605 -76.58 -43.00 30.24
CA ASP A 605 -77.17 -42.29 29.10
C ASP A 605 -76.51 -40.92 28.90
N ARG A 606 -76.05 -40.27 29.98
CA ARG A 606 -75.21 -39.06 29.88
C ARG A 606 -73.78 -39.34 29.44
N ALA A 607 -73.16 -40.43 29.86
CA ALA A 607 -71.81 -40.80 29.44
C ALA A 607 -71.78 -41.31 27.99
N GLU A 608 -72.78 -42.08 27.58
CA GLU A 608 -72.96 -42.55 26.20
C GLU A 608 -73.45 -41.40 25.31
N GLY A 609 -74.35 -40.53 25.80
CA GLY A 609 -74.71 -39.26 25.13
C GLY A 609 -73.56 -38.26 25.03
N LEU A 610 -72.61 -38.25 25.99
CA LEU A 610 -71.37 -37.49 25.89
C LEU A 610 -70.41 -38.13 24.89
N LYS A 611 -70.24 -39.45 24.86
CA LYS A 611 -69.43 -40.13 23.83
C LYS A 611 -70.02 -40.02 22.42
N ILE A 612 -71.33 -39.93 22.29
CA ILE A 612 -72.00 -39.62 21.02
C ILE A 612 -71.78 -38.15 20.66
N LYS A 613 -71.84 -37.22 21.61
CA LYS A 613 -71.47 -35.81 21.38
C LYS A 613 -69.99 -35.61 21.08
N GLU A 614 -69.10 -36.38 21.69
CA GLU A 614 -67.65 -36.40 21.48
C GLU A 614 -67.34 -36.94 20.08
N LYS A 615 -68.02 -37.99 19.64
CA LYS A 615 -67.96 -38.46 18.24
C LYS A 615 -68.62 -37.52 17.23
N LEU A 616 -69.68 -36.80 17.61
CA LEU A 616 -70.28 -35.75 16.77
C LEU A 616 -69.43 -34.49 16.74
N LEU A 617 -68.66 -34.19 17.79
CA LEU A 617 -67.69 -33.09 17.83
C LEU A 617 -66.43 -33.47 17.05
N SER A 618 -65.91 -34.70 17.16
CA SER A 618 -64.81 -35.14 16.30
C SER A 618 -65.24 -35.24 14.83
N ALA A 619 -66.48 -35.68 14.56
CA ALA A 619 -67.04 -35.66 13.21
C ALA A 619 -67.26 -34.22 12.71
N HIS A 620 -67.76 -33.30 13.54
CA HIS A 620 -67.85 -31.88 13.17
C HIS A 620 -66.48 -31.21 13.09
N GLU A 621 -65.46 -31.65 13.80
CA GLU A 621 -64.08 -31.15 13.65
C GLU A 621 -63.42 -31.70 12.38
N GLU A 622 -63.75 -32.92 11.95
CA GLU A 622 -63.34 -33.43 10.64
C GLU A 622 -64.18 -32.86 9.50
N GLU A 623 -65.47 -32.58 9.69
CA GLU A 623 -66.27 -31.79 8.75
C GLU A 623 -65.75 -30.36 8.68
N ILE A 624 -65.44 -29.68 9.79
CA ILE A 624 -64.83 -28.35 9.79
C ILE A 624 -63.43 -28.38 9.17
N LYS A 625 -62.59 -29.39 9.42
CA LYS A 625 -61.31 -29.55 8.72
C LYS A 625 -61.49 -29.86 7.24
N HIS A 626 -62.54 -30.58 6.86
CA HIS A 626 -62.87 -30.86 5.46
C HIS A 626 -63.48 -29.63 4.76
N GLU A 627 -64.30 -28.84 5.45
CA GLU A 627 -64.87 -27.57 4.99
C GLU A 627 -63.82 -26.47 4.97
N GLU A 628 -62.85 -26.44 5.89
CA GLU A 628 -61.67 -25.57 5.81
C GLU A 628 -60.71 -26.00 4.69
N ALA A 629 -60.54 -27.31 4.46
CA ALA A 629 -59.77 -27.80 3.33
C ALA A 629 -60.49 -27.54 2.00
N LEU A 630 -61.82 -27.63 1.97
CA LEU A 630 -62.67 -27.24 0.84
C LEU A 630 -62.69 -25.72 0.68
N LEU A 631 -62.68 -24.91 1.74
CA LEU A 631 -62.60 -23.45 1.66
C LEU A 631 -61.21 -23.01 1.20
N LYS A 632 -60.11 -23.60 1.69
CA LYS A 632 -58.76 -23.34 1.15
C LYS A 632 -58.62 -23.82 -0.29
N LYS A 633 -59.30 -24.91 -0.66
CA LYS A 633 -59.39 -25.38 -2.05
C LYS A 633 -60.28 -24.48 -2.91
N ASP A 634 -61.39 -23.98 -2.40
CA ASP A 634 -62.33 -23.11 -3.11
C ASP A 634 -61.84 -21.66 -3.13
N GLU A 635 -60.99 -21.22 -2.20
CA GLU A 635 -60.24 -19.96 -2.23
C GLU A 635 -59.11 -20.02 -3.26
N THR A 636 -58.36 -21.12 -3.33
CA THR A 636 -57.34 -21.32 -4.36
C THR A 636 -57.96 -21.57 -5.74
N GLU A 637 -59.09 -22.29 -5.83
CA GLU A 637 -59.90 -22.36 -7.04
C GLU A 637 -60.58 -21.01 -7.35
N LEU A 638 -61.03 -20.19 -6.38
CA LEU A 638 -61.56 -18.84 -6.64
C LEU A 638 -60.49 -17.89 -7.16
N TYR A 639 -59.28 -17.89 -6.59
CA TYR A 639 -58.16 -17.10 -7.12
C TYR A 639 -57.79 -17.56 -8.54
N THR A 640 -57.70 -18.88 -8.75
CA THR A 640 -57.40 -19.45 -10.08
C THR A 640 -58.53 -19.18 -11.09
N ARG A 641 -59.80 -19.15 -10.67
CA ARG A 641 -60.99 -19.01 -11.52
C ARG A 641 -61.39 -17.56 -11.74
N MET A 642 -61.15 -16.65 -10.81
CA MET A 642 -61.19 -15.20 -11.06
C MET A 642 -60.10 -14.78 -12.06
N LEU A 643 -58.94 -15.44 -12.06
CA LEU A 643 -57.85 -15.20 -13.02
C LEU A 643 -57.94 -16.04 -14.31
N SER A 644 -58.97 -16.88 -14.49
CA SER A 644 -59.17 -17.67 -15.72
C SER A 644 -60.59 -17.67 -16.30
N ALA A 645 -61.56 -17.00 -15.67
CA ALA A 645 -62.93 -16.84 -16.18
C ALA A 645 -63.12 -15.61 -17.10
N ASP A 646 -62.14 -14.71 -17.21
CA ASP A 646 -62.17 -13.52 -18.08
C ASP A 646 -61.15 -13.60 -19.25
N ALA A 647 -60.87 -14.82 -19.74
CA ALA A 647 -59.99 -15.08 -20.88
C ALA A 647 -60.64 -16.08 -21.86
N GLY A 648 -61.84 -15.75 -22.38
CA GLY A 648 -62.70 -16.70 -23.10
C GLY A 648 -63.35 -16.21 -24.40
N ALA A 649 -63.12 -14.98 -24.86
CA ALA A 649 -63.72 -14.46 -26.10
C ALA A 649 -62.83 -13.45 -26.84
N GLU A 650 -62.26 -13.91 -27.95
CA GLU A 650 -61.98 -13.20 -29.23
C GLU A 650 -61.25 -11.83 -29.29
N ILE A 651 -60.38 -11.71 -30.31
CA ILE A 651 -59.83 -10.47 -30.91
C ILE A 651 -58.79 -9.70 -30.06
N GLY A 652 -57.61 -9.44 -30.64
CA GLY A 652 -56.73 -8.37 -30.15
C GLY A 652 -55.23 -8.55 -30.38
N GLU A 653 -54.73 -8.30 -31.59
CA GLU A 653 -53.31 -7.96 -31.76
C GLU A 653 -53.03 -6.56 -31.20
N SER A 654 -52.61 -6.46 -29.93
CA SER A 654 -51.94 -5.24 -29.46
C SER A 654 -50.98 -5.51 -28.31
N LYS A 655 -49.68 -5.36 -28.58
CA LYS A 655 -48.74 -4.98 -27.53
C LYS A 655 -49.11 -3.57 -27.07
N ALA A 656 -49.87 -3.46 -25.98
CA ALA A 656 -49.96 -2.23 -25.22
C ALA A 656 -48.59 -1.99 -24.55
N THR A 657 -47.64 -1.45 -25.31
CA THR A 657 -46.35 -1.03 -24.77
C THR A 657 -46.59 0.09 -23.77
N THR A 658 -46.58 -0.25 -22.47
CA THR A 658 -46.41 0.74 -21.41
C THR A 658 -45.16 1.57 -21.77
N PRO A 659 -45.27 2.91 -21.85
CA PRO A 659 -44.11 3.72 -22.13
C PRO A 659 -43.09 3.46 -21.01
N HIS A 660 -41.92 2.96 -21.41
CA HIS A 660 -40.80 2.62 -20.52
C HIS A 660 -40.97 1.34 -19.67
N GLY A 661 -41.60 0.29 -20.22
CA GLY A 661 -41.53 -1.08 -19.67
C GLY A 661 -40.10 -1.49 -19.25
N ASP A 662 -39.11 -1.26 -20.10
CA ASP A 662 -37.67 -1.48 -19.84
C ASP A 662 -37.14 -0.86 -18.52
N ILE A 663 -37.81 0.18 -17.99
CA ILE A 663 -37.45 0.84 -16.72
C ILE A 663 -38.20 0.20 -15.56
N TYR A 664 -39.48 -0.16 -15.75
CA TYR A 664 -40.24 -0.93 -14.77
C TYR A 664 -39.60 -2.29 -14.51
N ASP A 665 -39.11 -2.98 -15.54
CA ASP A 665 -38.26 -4.17 -15.44
C ASP A 665 -37.05 -4.00 -14.48
N VAL A 666 -36.42 -2.82 -14.48
CA VAL A 666 -35.24 -2.52 -13.64
C VAL A 666 -35.65 -2.11 -12.22
N ILE A 667 -36.79 -1.43 -12.05
CA ILE A 667 -37.38 -1.11 -10.75
C ILE A 667 -37.88 -2.41 -10.06
N GLU A 668 -38.50 -3.31 -10.81
CA GLU A 668 -38.97 -4.61 -10.32
C GLU A 668 -37.79 -5.48 -9.87
N ARG A 669 -36.75 -5.64 -10.72
CA ARG A 669 -35.51 -6.32 -10.32
C ARG A 669 -34.82 -5.67 -9.13
N ALA A 670 -34.88 -4.34 -8.98
CA ALA A 670 -34.37 -3.67 -7.79
C ALA A 670 -35.16 -4.06 -6.52
N ASN A 671 -36.49 -4.21 -6.62
CA ASN A 671 -37.34 -4.72 -5.54
C ASN A 671 -37.10 -6.22 -5.27
N GLU A 672 -36.85 -7.06 -6.28
CA GLU A 672 -36.46 -8.46 -6.10
C GLU A 672 -35.11 -8.59 -5.36
N MET A 673 -34.12 -7.77 -5.74
CA MET A 673 -32.83 -7.72 -5.04
C MET A 673 -33.00 -7.20 -3.61
N LEU A 674 -33.88 -6.23 -3.38
CA LEU A 674 -34.21 -5.73 -2.04
C LEU A 674 -34.88 -6.80 -1.17
N ALA A 675 -35.90 -7.49 -1.70
CA ALA A 675 -36.62 -8.57 -1.02
C ALA A 675 -35.73 -9.79 -0.74
N SER A 676 -34.70 -10.02 -1.57
CA SER A 676 -33.65 -11.03 -1.34
C SER A 676 -32.43 -10.51 -0.56
N GLY A 677 -32.54 -9.35 0.10
CA GLY A 677 -31.52 -8.79 1.01
C GLY A 677 -30.27 -8.20 0.35
N LYS A 678 -30.20 -8.17 -0.99
CA LYS A 678 -29.04 -7.71 -1.77
C LYS A 678 -29.05 -6.20 -1.95
N LEU A 679 -28.88 -5.48 -0.84
CA LEU A 679 -28.94 -4.01 -0.78
C LEU A 679 -28.03 -3.32 -1.81
N ASP A 680 -26.82 -3.83 -2.08
CA ASP A 680 -25.90 -3.26 -3.07
C ASP A 680 -26.41 -3.41 -4.51
N ASP A 681 -26.94 -4.58 -4.89
CA ASP A 681 -27.52 -4.80 -6.23
C ASP A 681 -28.84 -4.04 -6.39
N ALA A 682 -29.68 -3.98 -5.34
CA ALA A 682 -30.87 -3.13 -5.31
C ALA A 682 -30.52 -1.64 -5.49
N THR A 683 -29.50 -1.15 -4.79
CA THR A 683 -28.97 0.22 -4.93
C THR A 683 -28.46 0.47 -6.34
N ARG A 684 -27.77 -0.51 -6.93
CA ARG A 684 -27.25 -0.43 -8.30
C ARG A 684 -28.37 -0.38 -9.34
N TYR A 685 -29.38 -1.25 -9.25
CA TYR A 685 -30.52 -1.22 -10.17
C TYR A 685 -31.38 0.04 -9.95
N ALA A 686 -31.53 0.54 -8.73
CA ALA A 686 -32.18 1.83 -8.46
C ALA A 686 -31.44 3.02 -9.11
N ALA A 687 -30.11 2.99 -9.16
CA ALA A 687 -29.31 3.97 -9.88
C ALA A 687 -29.39 3.80 -11.41
N GLU A 688 -29.47 2.57 -11.90
CA GLU A 688 -29.65 2.27 -13.33
C GLU A 688 -31.03 2.73 -13.83
N ALA A 689 -32.10 2.46 -13.08
CA ALA A 689 -33.44 2.98 -13.33
C ALA A 689 -33.48 4.52 -13.35
N GLU A 690 -32.75 5.20 -12.46
CA GLU A 690 -32.64 6.67 -12.45
C GLU A 690 -31.92 7.21 -13.70
N VAL A 691 -30.85 6.55 -14.14
CA VAL A 691 -30.14 6.87 -15.38
C VAL A 691 -31.02 6.63 -16.62
N MET A 692 -31.82 5.57 -16.65
CA MET A 692 -32.80 5.36 -17.73
C MET A 692 -33.91 6.40 -17.70
N THR A 693 -34.47 6.70 -16.52
CA THR A 693 -35.52 7.71 -16.31
C THR A 693 -35.05 9.13 -16.70
N SER A 694 -33.75 9.41 -16.59
CA SER A 694 -33.17 10.67 -17.08
C SER A 694 -33.33 10.91 -18.60
N LYS A 695 -33.66 9.87 -19.37
CA LYS A 695 -33.89 9.90 -20.83
C LYS A 695 -35.38 9.98 -21.22
N VAL A 696 -36.29 9.85 -20.26
CA VAL A 696 -37.75 9.81 -20.45
C VAL A 696 -38.36 11.21 -20.63
N ALA A 697 -39.49 11.33 -21.31
CA ALA A 697 -40.23 12.58 -21.46
C ALA A 697 -40.60 13.22 -20.11
N ALA A 698 -40.78 14.55 -20.06
CA ALA A 698 -40.88 15.29 -18.80
C ALA A 698 -42.13 14.97 -17.95
N GLU A 699 -43.13 14.33 -18.55
CA GLU A 699 -44.39 13.96 -17.91
C GLU A 699 -44.26 12.57 -17.23
N ASP A 700 -43.98 11.52 -17.99
CA ASP A 700 -43.78 10.15 -17.46
C ASP A 700 -42.60 10.06 -16.47
N ARG A 701 -41.56 10.88 -16.69
CA ARG A 701 -40.40 11.02 -15.79
C ARG A 701 -40.83 11.40 -14.36
N ARG A 702 -41.94 12.11 -14.17
CA ARG A 702 -42.42 12.46 -12.81
C ARG A 702 -42.97 11.25 -12.06
N LEU A 703 -43.59 10.31 -12.76
CA LEU A 703 -44.13 9.07 -12.19
C LEU A 703 -42.98 8.14 -11.80
N LEU A 704 -42.08 7.85 -12.74
CA LEU A 704 -40.88 7.03 -12.50
C LEU A 704 -39.96 7.60 -11.41
N LEU A 705 -39.84 8.94 -11.29
CA LEU A 705 -39.09 9.58 -10.19
C LEU A 705 -39.82 9.56 -8.84
N TYR A 706 -41.08 9.15 -8.77
CA TYR A 706 -41.75 8.80 -7.52
C TYR A 706 -41.39 7.36 -7.14
N ASP A 707 -41.61 6.42 -8.06
CA ASP A 707 -41.34 4.98 -7.90
C ASP A 707 -39.88 4.73 -7.47
N ILE A 708 -38.91 5.41 -8.11
CA ILE A 708 -37.47 5.32 -7.79
C ILE A 708 -37.14 5.97 -6.44
N LYS A 709 -37.89 6.97 -5.96
CA LYS A 709 -37.71 7.54 -4.62
C LYS A 709 -38.24 6.62 -3.55
N GLU A 710 -39.37 5.96 -3.79
CA GLU A 710 -39.94 4.98 -2.88
C GLU A 710 -39.02 3.75 -2.77
N LEU A 711 -38.56 3.21 -3.90
CA LEU A 711 -37.50 2.20 -3.96
C LEU A 711 -36.25 2.61 -3.17
N LYS A 712 -35.73 3.82 -3.36
CA LYS A 712 -34.57 4.32 -2.61
C LYS A 712 -34.86 4.54 -1.12
N ALA A 713 -36.09 4.88 -0.73
CA ALA A 713 -36.50 4.95 0.67
C ALA A 713 -36.56 3.56 1.29
N ASN A 714 -37.11 2.58 0.60
CA ASN A 714 -37.22 1.19 1.04
C ASN A 714 -35.84 0.53 1.16
N ILE A 715 -34.94 0.73 0.19
CA ILE A 715 -33.51 0.36 0.29
C ILE A 715 -32.86 0.99 1.52
N LYS A 716 -33.12 2.28 1.78
CA LYS A 716 -32.54 2.98 2.93
C LYS A 716 -33.11 2.51 4.28
N LEU A 717 -34.39 2.11 4.33
CA LEU A 717 -35.00 1.53 5.53
C LEU A 717 -34.47 0.12 5.80
N ALA A 718 -34.35 -0.71 4.76
CA ALA A 718 -33.75 -2.04 4.86
C ALA A 718 -32.24 -2.01 5.13
N ALA A 719 -31.56 -0.89 4.90
CA ALA A 719 -30.17 -0.64 5.31
C ALA A 719 -30.05 -0.01 6.72
N LEU A 720 -31.14 0.08 7.49
CA LEU A 720 -31.20 0.61 8.85
C LEU A 720 -31.81 -0.38 9.87
N GLY A 721 -32.25 -1.56 9.42
CA GLY A 721 -32.68 -2.69 10.26
C GLY A 721 -31.64 -3.81 10.22
#